data_AF-A0A2N0SGP9-F1
#
_entry.id   AF-A0A2N0SGP9-F1
#
_cell.length_a   1.000
_cell.length_b   1.000
_cell.length_c   1.000
_cell.angle_alpha   90.00
_cell.angle_beta   90.00
_cell.angle_gamma   90.00
#
_symmetry.space_group_name_H-M   'P 1'
#
loop_
_entity.id
_entity.type
_entity.pdbx_description
1 polymer ?
#
loop_
_entity_poly.entity_id
_entity_poly.type
_entity_poly.pdbx_seq_one_letter_code
_entity_poly.pdbx_strand_id
1 'polypeptide(L)'
;MDLLEKFEKLNNRLSNLLEENKELNQQCKNLQEENKNLKHVLNLEKQKNEQLEIISQNLEVYKRKYENLQEENKNLNEKEKNLQQYIQNLEKQKNDQLEIFSQNLEKALGKLELNKLDKVNENDTKNFKGNNKSLVDNYDDDSIDYIEDSSAKEVPKKGSTSTLPSTKKELVSSQVKSSRNLHGGGYIRVVVGLDFGTTYSGFSYCNIANPDNIVTNDQWEGYFGVKTNTALQYDDSYNTVMSWGAPALAKRPNRREKNISETKPVELFKLHLGNLSENLRPKLPVDCKKAITDYLHEIGKLIKDAIGRSFPTIDFYKSVLLILTVPTEYSEKDKAIMRECAFNARLNNLQFTTEPEAAAIYCVSKEHDLLTSGTTFMIVDCGGGTIDITIRKLIGNNQLGEVTESTGDFCGSTFIDKEFVNFLRNKLGNNAIDLLITNYYDQFQYMIQQFCQRVKLPFTGDDLDFSYELYELDIERVAPNLKQYVQNEIKDEMEENDWVIEINYEDIKAMFDPVVNKIIRLIHLQLSNAQEECPTMILVGGFSESKYLQKRIKEEFQHRVKNISVPNQPIAATLRGATLYGLSLKNSDNDNFDNFHYAISNRILKYTYGIKVRNYWMEGDPIEKKIRDGRIDRFHCLARRGVQVDINEEFTTFFTPLSPMQSSVSFRIYYTTEYNAKYCDEHGMKLLGKLIIDLSGSGHLDKLLFGFSFGQMEFAVTVKNETKRQFCKTKFEIDG
;
A
#
# COMPACT_ATOMS: atom_id res chain seq x y z
N MET A 1 -83.12 -33.45 21.82
CA MET A 1 -82.33 -33.71 20.60
C MET A 1 -82.18 -32.45 19.73
N ASP A 2 -83.27 -31.73 19.41
CA ASP A 2 -83.26 -30.63 18.43
C ASP A 2 -82.38 -29.40 18.76
N LEU A 3 -82.10 -29.12 20.04
CA LEU A 3 -81.20 -28.05 20.47
C LEU A 3 -79.70 -28.41 20.33
N LEU A 4 -79.36 -29.70 20.52
CA LEU A 4 -77.98 -30.17 20.44
C LEU A 4 -77.48 -30.14 18.99
N GLU A 5 -78.33 -30.56 18.05
CA GLU A 5 -78.02 -30.56 16.62
C GLU A 5 -77.86 -29.14 16.06
N LYS A 6 -78.65 -28.17 16.55
CA LYS A 6 -78.49 -26.75 16.20
C LYS A 6 -77.18 -26.19 16.76
N PHE A 7 -76.79 -26.58 17.97
CA PHE A 7 -75.54 -26.15 18.58
C PHE A 7 -74.32 -26.71 17.82
N GLU A 8 -74.34 -27.98 17.43
CA GLU A 8 -73.27 -28.59 16.61
C GLU A 8 -73.15 -27.92 15.24
N LYS A 9 -74.28 -27.64 14.56
CA LYS A 9 -74.26 -26.90 13.28
C LYS A 9 -73.66 -25.49 13.43
N LEU A 10 -73.97 -24.80 14.52
CA LEU A 10 -73.43 -23.47 14.79
C LEU A 10 -71.92 -23.54 15.07
N ASN A 11 -71.47 -24.54 15.85
CA ASN A 11 -70.08 -24.72 16.22
C ASN A 11 -69.20 -25.11 15.03
N ASN A 12 -69.71 -25.95 14.13
CA ASN A 12 -69.04 -26.28 12.87
C ASN A 12 -68.92 -25.05 11.96
N ARG A 13 -69.97 -24.23 11.88
CA ARG A 13 -69.94 -22.99 11.10
C ARG A 13 -68.95 -21.97 11.66
N LEU A 14 -68.87 -21.84 13.00
CA LEU A 14 -67.90 -20.98 13.67
C LEU A 14 -66.46 -21.46 13.43
N SER A 15 -66.23 -22.78 13.47
CA SER A 15 -64.91 -23.36 13.19
C SER A 15 -64.47 -23.09 11.76
N ASN A 16 -65.35 -23.26 10.77
CA ASN A 16 -65.03 -22.94 9.36
C ASN A 16 -64.69 -21.45 9.17
N LEU A 17 -65.47 -20.54 9.79
CA LEU A 17 -65.20 -19.09 9.73
C LEU A 17 -63.86 -18.72 10.39
N LEU A 18 -63.46 -19.42 11.45
CA LEU A 18 -62.15 -19.25 12.09
C LEU A 18 -61.00 -19.71 11.19
N GLU A 19 -61.18 -20.80 10.44
CA GLU A 19 -60.23 -21.29 9.45
C GLU A 19 -60.05 -20.27 8.31
N GLU A 20 -61.16 -19.81 7.71
CA GLU A 20 -61.16 -18.79 6.64
C GLU A 20 -60.49 -17.48 7.09
N ASN A 21 -60.72 -17.05 8.34
CA ASN A 21 -60.10 -15.84 8.88
C ASN A 21 -58.58 -16.00 9.08
N LYS A 22 -58.11 -17.21 9.44
CA LYS A 22 -56.66 -17.49 9.49
C LYS A 22 -56.02 -17.43 8.10
N GLU A 23 -56.68 -18.01 7.09
CA GLU A 23 -56.20 -17.95 5.71
C GLU A 23 -56.13 -16.52 5.18
N LEU A 24 -57.19 -15.72 5.39
CA LEU A 24 -57.21 -14.30 5.01
C LEU A 24 -56.11 -13.49 5.70
N ASN A 25 -55.85 -13.73 6.99
CA ASN A 25 -54.76 -13.07 7.70
C ASN A 25 -53.38 -13.44 7.14
N GLN A 26 -53.20 -14.69 6.73
CA GLN A 26 -51.96 -15.12 6.10
C GLN A 26 -51.78 -14.49 4.71
N GLN A 27 -52.85 -14.40 3.91
CA GLN A 27 -52.83 -13.70 2.62
C GLN A 27 -52.50 -12.20 2.79
N CYS A 28 -53.08 -11.53 3.79
CA CYS A 28 -52.77 -10.14 4.10
C CYS A 28 -51.29 -9.92 4.46
N LYS A 29 -50.68 -10.84 5.23
CA LYS A 29 -49.25 -10.78 5.55
C LYS A 29 -48.38 -10.93 4.30
N ASN A 30 -48.71 -11.90 3.43
CA ASN A 30 -47.99 -12.12 2.19
C ASN A 30 -48.05 -10.88 1.28
N LEU A 31 -49.23 -10.26 1.14
CA LEU A 31 -49.41 -9.03 0.36
C LEU A 31 -48.66 -7.83 0.95
N GLN A 32 -48.52 -7.73 2.27
CA GLN A 32 -47.72 -6.69 2.91
C GLN A 32 -46.23 -6.84 2.61
N GLU A 33 -45.73 -8.08 2.62
CA GLU A 33 -44.35 -8.40 2.29
C GLU A 33 -44.03 -8.15 0.81
N GLU A 34 -44.95 -8.51 -0.09
CA GLU A 34 -44.85 -8.23 -1.52
C GLU A 34 -44.84 -6.71 -1.81
N ASN A 35 -45.69 -5.93 -1.11
CA ASN A 35 -45.68 -4.47 -1.19
C ASN A 35 -44.36 -3.87 -0.71
N LYS A 36 -43.73 -4.44 0.32
CA LYS A 36 -42.43 -4.00 0.82
C LYS A 36 -41.33 -4.24 -0.23
N ASN A 37 -41.36 -5.40 -0.89
CA ASN A 37 -40.45 -5.74 -1.97
C ASN A 37 -40.63 -4.82 -3.19
N LEU A 38 -41.87 -4.55 -3.60
CA LEU A 38 -42.17 -3.63 -4.70
C LEU A 38 -41.67 -2.20 -4.42
N LYS A 39 -41.83 -1.69 -3.19
CA LYS A 39 -41.26 -0.39 -2.79
C LYS A 39 -39.74 -0.36 -2.86
N HIS A 40 -39.08 -1.46 -2.50
CA HIS A 40 -37.63 -1.59 -2.64
C HIS A 40 -37.21 -1.55 -4.11
N VAL A 41 -37.88 -2.30 -4.98
CA VAL A 41 -37.60 -2.33 -6.42
C VAL A 41 -37.79 -0.94 -7.03
N LEU A 42 -38.88 -0.24 -6.69
CA LEU A 42 -39.15 1.11 -7.17
C LEU A 42 -38.06 2.12 -6.75
N ASN A 43 -37.52 1.99 -5.54
CA ASN A 43 -36.41 2.83 -5.09
C ASN A 43 -35.10 2.55 -5.85
N LEU A 44 -34.79 1.28 -6.12
CA LEU A 44 -33.64 0.91 -6.95
C LEU A 44 -33.77 1.48 -8.36
N GLU A 45 -34.97 1.45 -8.93
CA GLU A 45 -35.23 1.97 -10.28
C GLU A 45 -35.11 3.50 -10.36
N LYS A 46 -35.55 4.21 -9.31
CA LYS A 46 -35.31 5.66 -9.18
C LYS A 46 -33.81 6.00 -9.10
N GLN A 47 -33.05 5.26 -8.30
CA GLN A 47 -31.59 5.45 -8.20
C GLN A 47 -30.89 5.18 -9.53
N LYS A 48 -31.33 4.15 -10.26
CA LYS A 48 -30.79 3.84 -11.59
C LYS A 48 -31.06 4.97 -12.59
N ASN A 49 -32.23 5.60 -12.51
CA ASN A 49 -32.57 6.74 -13.38
C ASN A 49 -31.74 7.99 -13.04
N GLU A 50 -31.52 8.28 -11.75
CA GLU A 50 -30.61 9.36 -11.33
C GLU A 50 -29.17 9.11 -11.82
N GLN A 51 -28.68 7.87 -11.75
CA GLN A 51 -27.37 7.52 -12.30
C GLN A 51 -27.30 7.66 -13.82
N LEU A 52 -28.36 7.28 -14.54
CA LEU A 52 -28.43 7.45 -16.00
C LEU A 52 -28.38 8.93 -16.40
N GLU A 53 -29.02 9.80 -15.63
CA GLU A 53 -29.00 11.25 -15.86
C GLU A 53 -27.58 11.82 -15.67
N ILE A 54 -26.87 11.42 -14.61
CA ILE A 54 -25.46 11.79 -14.39
C ILE A 54 -24.56 11.28 -15.51
N ILE A 55 -24.73 10.02 -15.93
CA ILE A 55 -23.97 9.44 -17.05
C ILE A 55 -24.22 10.24 -18.33
N SER A 56 -25.46 10.62 -18.61
CA SER A 56 -25.81 11.41 -19.79
C SER A 56 -25.15 12.80 -19.76
N GLN A 57 -25.17 13.49 -18.62
CA GLN A 57 -24.50 14.79 -18.45
C GLN A 57 -22.99 14.66 -18.67
N ASN A 58 -22.36 13.63 -18.09
CA ASN A 58 -20.94 13.37 -18.29
C ASN A 58 -20.60 13.08 -19.76
N LEU A 59 -21.44 12.30 -20.45
CA LEU A 59 -21.25 11.98 -21.87
C LEU A 59 -21.25 13.25 -22.74
N GLU A 60 -22.10 14.22 -22.39
CA GLU A 60 -22.19 15.50 -23.10
C GLU A 60 -20.95 16.38 -22.87
N VAL A 61 -20.40 16.37 -21.65
CA VAL A 61 -19.11 17.00 -21.34
C VAL A 61 -17.97 16.34 -22.14
N TYR A 62 -17.93 15.00 -22.19
CA TYR A 62 -16.91 14.29 -22.97
C TYR A 62 -17.00 14.58 -24.47
N LYS A 63 -18.22 14.72 -25.01
CA LYS A 63 -18.41 15.12 -26.42
C LYS A 63 -17.83 16.49 -26.71
N ARG A 64 -18.12 17.50 -25.87
CA ARG A 64 -17.53 18.84 -26.02
C ARG A 64 -16.02 18.82 -25.93
N LYS A 65 -15.45 18.05 -24.98
CA LYS A 65 -14.00 17.90 -24.85
C LYS A 65 -13.38 17.25 -26.08
N TYR A 66 -14.05 16.25 -26.66
CA TYR A 66 -13.61 15.61 -27.90
C TYR A 66 -13.63 16.57 -29.09
N GLU A 67 -14.69 17.38 -29.22
CA GLU A 67 -14.79 18.41 -30.27
C GLU A 67 -13.67 19.46 -30.15
N ASN A 68 -13.40 19.96 -28.94
CA ASN A 68 -12.29 20.89 -28.69
C ASN A 68 -10.92 20.28 -29.07
N LEU A 69 -10.68 19.01 -28.70
CA LEU A 69 -9.44 18.31 -29.06
C LEU A 69 -9.28 18.10 -30.57
N GLN A 70 -10.39 17.94 -31.31
CA GLN A 70 -10.33 17.89 -32.77
C GLN A 70 -9.94 19.23 -33.36
N GLU A 71 -10.43 20.33 -32.81
CA GLU A 71 -10.09 21.68 -33.25
C GLU A 71 -8.63 22.05 -32.93
N GLU A 72 -8.14 21.68 -31.75
CA GLU A 72 -6.72 21.82 -31.40
C GLU A 72 -5.79 21.02 -32.32
N ASN A 73 -6.14 19.76 -32.61
CA ASN A 73 -5.37 18.95 -33.57
C ASN A 73 -5.33 19.57 -34.96
N LYS A 74 -6.43 20.19 -35.41
CA LYS A 74 -6.48 20.90 -36.69
C LYS A 74 -5.51 22.09 -36.69
N ASN A 75 -5.50 22.87 -35.62
CA ASN A 75 -4.58 24.01 -35.45
C ASN A 75 -3.11 23.57 -35.37
N LEU A 76 -2.81 22.46 -34.69
CA LEU A 76 -1.47 21.89 -34.61
C LEU A 76 -0.97 21.43 -35.98
N ASN A 77 -1.82 20.73 -36.75
CA ASN A 77 -1.48 20.31 -38.11
C ASN A 77 -1.19 21.50 -39.04
N GLU A 78 -1.89 22.63 -38.86
CA GLU A 78 -1.63 23.85 -39.63
C GLU A 78 -0.31 24.51 -39.22
N LYS A 79 0.02 24.55 -37.93
CA LYS A 79 1.34 24.99 -37.44
C LYS A 79 2.47 24.10 -37.95
N GLU A 80 2.27 22.79 -37.98
CA GLU A 80 3.25 21.84 -38.50
C GLU A 80 3.55 22.12 -39.99
N LYS A 81 2.52 22.32 -40.81
CA LYS A 81 2.70 22.71 -42.22
C LYS A 81 3.49 24.02 -42.37
N ASN A 82 3.20 25.02 -41.54
CA ASN A 82 3.91 26.29 -41.57
C ASN A 82 5.39 26.13 -41.17
N LEU A 83 5.68 25.30 -40.17
CA LEU A 83 7.05 24.98 -39.76
C LEU A 83 7.82 24.21 -40.84
N GLN A 84 7.18 23.22 -41.49
CA GLN A 84 7.78 22.50 -42.61
C GLN A 84 8.13 23.44 -43.76
N GLN A 85 7.23 24.39 -44.10
CA GLN A 85 7.51 25.41 -45.12
C GLN A 85 8.67 26.33 -44.73
N TYR A 86 8.75 26.71 -43.45
CA TYR A 86 9.84 27.53 -42.93
C TYR A 86 11.19 26.81 -43.01
N ILE A 87 11.24 25.52 -42.66
CA ILE A 87 12.44 24.68 -42.78
C ILE A 87 12.90 24.61 -44.23
N GLN A 88 12.00 24.35 -45.18
CA GLN A 88 12.33 24.33 -46.62
C GLN A 88 12.92 25.66 -47.10
N ASN A 89 12.42 26.79 -46.61
CA ASN A 89 12.96 28.10 -46.95
C ASN A 89 14.37 28.31 -46.39
N LEU A 90 14.63 27.85 -45.16
CA LEU A 90 15.97 27.91 -44.56
C LEU A 90 16.97 27.01 -45.28
N GLU A 91 16.56 25.80 -45.68
CA GLU A 91 17.39 24.89 -46.48
C GLU A 91 17.75 25.52 -47.82
N LYS A 92 16.81 26.18 -48.48
CA LYS A 92 17.07 26.91 -49.72
C LYS A 92 18.08 28.05 -49.50
N GLN A 93 17.90 28.87 -48.48
CA GLN A 93 18.86 29.93 -48.15
C GLN A 93 20.26 29.40 -47.84
N LYS A 94 20.35 28.27 -47.12
CA LYS A 94 21.62 27.60 -46.83
C LYS A 94 22.30 27.13 -48.11
N ASN A 95 21.54 26.54 -49.05
CA ASN A 95 22.08 26.07 -50.32
C ASN A 95 22.56 27.24 -51.19
N ASP A 96 21.79 28.33 -51.28
CA ASP A 96 22.19 29.54 -52.01
C ASP A 96 23.49 30.14 -51.42
N GLN A 97 23.63 30.16 -50.08
CA GLN A 97 24.87 30.61 -49.42
C GLN A 97 26.06 29.68 -49.69
N LEU A 98 25.85 28.36 -49.70
CA LEU A 98 26.89 27.38 -50.03
C LEU A 98 27.34 27.51 -51.49
N GLU A 99 26.44 27.84 -52.41
CA GLU A 99 26.77 28.09 -53.81
C GLU A 99 27.61 29.36 -53.94
N ILE A 100 27.22 30.45 -53.28
CA ILE A 100 28.01 31.69 -53.23
C ILE A 100 29.41 31.42 -52.64
N PHE A 101 29.49 30.66 -51.55
CA PHE A 101 30.76 30.31 -50.93
C PHE A 101 31.63 29.48 -51.88
N SER A 102 31.05 28.50 -52.58
CA SER A 102 31.74 27.66 -53.56
C SER A 102 32.28 28.48 -54.73
N GLN A 103 31.47 29.37 -55.32
CA GLN A 103 31.90 30.27 -56.40
C GLN A 103 33.04 31.20 -55.96
N ASN A 104 32.99 31.69 -54.71
CA ASN A 104 34.06 32.51 -54.15
C ASN A 104 35.34 31.70 -53.92
N LEU A 105 35.21 30.44 -53.50
CA LEU A 105 36.34 29.53 -53.31
C LEU A 105 37.00 29.19 -54.65
N GLU A 106 36.21 28.92 -55.71
CA GLU A 106 36.70 28.71 -57.07
C GLU A 106 37.43 29.94 -57.61
N LYS A 107 36.89 31.16 -57.40
CA LYS A 107 37.61 32.40 -57.74
C LYS A 107 38.92 32.58 -56.97
N ALA A 108 38.96 32.21 -55.68
CA ALA A 108 40.16 32.28 -54.87
C ALA A 108 41.21 31.24 -55.31
N LEU A 109 40.78 30.03 -55.64
CA LEU A 109 41.62 28.97 -56.19
C LEU A 109 42.14 29.32 -57.59
N GLY A 110 41.33 29.89 -58.48
CA GLY A 110 41.77 30.40 -59.77
C GLY A 110 42.81 31.52 -59.65
N LYS A 111 42.70 32.38 -58.61
CA LYS A 111 43.74 33.36 -58.26
C LYS A 111 45.02 32.71 -57.72
N LEU A 112 44.92 31.58 -57.02
CA LEU A 112 46.06 30.80 -56.55
C LEU A 112 46.73 30.00 -57.68
N GLU A 113 45.98 29.54 -58.68
CA GLU A 113 46.52 28.93 -59.91
C GLU A 113 47.19 29.98 -60.82
N LEU A 114 46.68 31.21 -60.88
CA LEU A 114 47.39 32.35 -61.50
C LEU A 114 48.67 32.73 -60.76
N ASN A 115 48.79 32.43 -59.45
CA ASN A 115 50.01 32.63 -58.67
C ASN A 115 50.95 31.40 -58.63
N LYS A 116 50.61 30.31 -59.34
CA LYS A 116 51.46 29.13 -59.53
C LYS A 116 51.90 28.89 -60.98
N LEU A 117 51.58 29.82 -61.89
CA LEU A 117 52.03 29.80 -63.28
C LEU A 117 53.36 30.52 -63.53
N ASP A 118 54.09 30.86 -62.48
CA ASP A 118 55.52 31.17 -62.54
C ASP A 118 56.31 30.14 -61.73
N LYS A 119 56.84 29.15 -62.46
CA LYS A 119 57.99 28.26 -62.18
C LYS A 119 57.71 26.78 -61.88
N VAL A 120 58.22 25.98 -62.83
CA VAL A 120 58.72 24.59 -62.77
C VAL A 120 57.67 23.48 -62.99
N ASN A 121 57.54 22.93 -64.20
CA ASN A 121 58.33 21.91 -64.93
C ASN A 121 57.93 20.46 -64.60
N GLU A 122 57.33 19.84 -65.63
CA GLU A 122 57.31 18.44 -66.08
C GLU A 122 57.44 17.25 -65.08
N ASN A 123 56.51 16.30 -65.27
CA ASN A 123 56.51 14.88 -64.87
C ASN A 123 56.00 14.55 -63.44
N ASP A 124 54.69 14.32 -63.31
CA ASP A 124 54.15 12.96 -63.17
C ASP A 124 52.66 12.99 -62.76
N THR A 125 51.80 12.80 -63.75
CA THR A 125 50.40 12.38 -63.56
C THR A 125 50.35 10.87 -63.78
N LYS A 126 49.99 10.10 -62.75
CA LYS A 126 49.17 8.89 -62.89
C LYS A 126 48.74 8.33 -61.53
N ASN A 127 47.44 8.01 -61.49
CA ASN A 127 46.77 7.06 -60.59
C ASN A 127 46.17 7.57 -59.27
N PHE A 128 45.10 8.35 -59.36
CA PHE A 128 43.96 8.23 -58.43
C PHE A 128 42.64 8.32 -59.20
N LYS A 129 42.25 7.19 -59.82
CA LYS A 129 40.86 6.88 -60.17
C LYS A 129 40.52 5.55 -59.53
N GLY A 130 39.63 5.58 -58.54
CA GLY A 130 39.05 4.38 -57.96
C GLY A 130 38.69 4.59 -56.50
N ASN A 131 37.38 4.57 -56.24
CA ASN A 131 36.73 4.29 -54.95
C ASN A 131 36.33 5.50 -54.12
N ASN A 132 35.15 6.05 -54.44
CA ASN A 132 34.18 6.42 -53.41
C ASN A 132 32.83 5.82 -53.82
N LYS A 133 32.59 4.58 -53.38
CA LYS A 133 31.28 3.97 -53.33
C LYS A 133 31.14 3.28 -51.97
N SER A 134 30.11 3.73 -51.25
CA SER A 134 29.42 3.10 -50.11
C SER A 134 30.25 2.75 -48.87
N LEU A 135 30.18 3.66 -47.87
CA LEU A 135 30.24 3.32 -46.45
C LEU A 135 28.80 3.31 -45.91
N VAL A 136 28.19 2.13 -45.87
CA VAL A 136 27.05 1.79 -45.02
C VAL A 136 27.25 0.33 -44.61
N ASP A 137 27.12 0.11 -43.31
CA ASP A 137 26.91 -1.15 -42.57
C ASP A 137 28.09 -1.86 -41.88
N ASN A 138 27.85 -1.97 -40.56
CA ASN A 138 28.18 -3.05 -39.62
C ASN A 138 29.41 -2.90 -38.72
N TYR A 139 29.11 -2.36 -37.55
CA TYR A 139 29.61 -2.82 -36.25
C TYR A 139 29.42 -4.33 -36.10
N ASP A 140 30.51 -5.05 -35.80
CA ASP A 140 30.61 -6.01 -34.69
C ASP A 140 32.03 -6.59 -34.64
N ASP A 141 32.39 -7.02 -33.43
CA ASP A 141 33.52 -7.88 -33.03
C ASP A 141 34.79 -7.18 -32.53
N ASP A 142 34.93 -7.15 -31.19
CA ASP A 142 36.24 -7.21 -30.53
C ASP A 142 36.11 -8.07 -29.26
N SER A 143 36.54 -9.32 -29.43
CA SER A 143 36.89 -10.31 -28.41
C SER A 143 38.11 -9.88 -27.58
N ILE A 144 38.05 -10.04 -26.24
CA ILE A 144 39.26 -10.12 -25.41
C ILE A 144 39.11 -11.26 -24.39
N ASP A 145 40.01 -12.24 -24.55
CA ASP A 145 40.30 -13.37 -23.66
C ASP A 145 40.85 -12.93 -22.30
N TYR A 146 40.51 -13.66 -21.24
CA TYR A 146 41.36 -13.78 -20.05
C TYR A 146 41.44 -15.24 -19.58
N ILE A 147 42.69 -15.65 -19.36
CA ILE A 147 43.19 -16.99 -19.05
C ILE A 147 42.92 -17.39 -17.59
N GLU A 148 42.61 -18.68 -17.42
CA GLU A 148 42.48 -19.43 -16.17
C GLU A 148 43.78 -19.47 -15.33
N ASP A 149 43.65 -19.51 -14.01
CA ASP A 149 44.52 -20.39 -13.22
C ASP A 149 43.78 -21.01 -12.04
N SER A 150 44.23 -22.22 -11.70
CA SER A 150 43.56 -23.27 -10.99
C SER A 150 44.23 -23.56 -9.65
N SER A 151 43.45 -23.90 -8.60
CA SER A 151 43.85 -24.93 -7.63
C SER A 151 42.73 -25.31 -6.65
N ALA A 152 42.13 -26.48 -6.91
CA ALA A 152 41.80 -27.58 -6.01
C ALA A 152 41.26 -27.35 -4.57
N LYS A 153 40.09 -27.95 -4.28
CA LYS A 153 39.96 -29.20 -3.46
C LYS A 153 38.49 -29.67 -3.31
N GLU A 154 38.21 -30.86 -3.82
CA GLU A 154 37.06 -31.72 -3.46
C GLU A 154 37.29 -32.39 -2.08
N VAL A 155 36.27 -32.92 -1.36
CA VAL A 155 35.73 -34.32 -1.35
C VAL A 155 34.97 -34.48 0.01
N PRO A 156 34.00 -35.39 0.31
CA PRO A 156 32.88 -36.01 -0.43
C PRO A 156 31.51 -36.03 0.33
N LYS A 157 30.45 -36.47 -0.37
CA LYS A 157 29.17 -37.00 0.17
C LYS A 157 29.32 -38.42 0.74
N LYS A 158 28.55 -38.77 1.78
CA LYS A 158 28.03 -40.13 2.06
C LYS A 158 26.63 -40.06 2.70
N GLY A 159 25.72 -40.91 2.22
CA GLY A 159 24.39 -41.10 2.79
C GLY A 159 24.27 -42.36 3.64
N SER A 160 23.13 -42.51 4.32
CA SER A 160 22.50 -43.81 4.62
C SER A 160 21.11 -43.60 5.24
N THR A 161 20.15 -44.33 4.69
CA THR A 161 18.76 -44.57 5.08
C THR A 161 18.60 -45.44 6.34
N SER A 162 17.56 -45.21 7.15
CA SER A 162 16.81 -46.29 7.85
C SER A 162 15.47 -45.80 8.42
N THR A 163 14.44 -46.64 8.32
CA THR A 163 13.01 -46.41 8.54
C THR A 163 12.45 -47.10 9.82
N LEU A 164 11.34 -46.53 10.35
CA LEU A 164 10.21 -47.12 11.15
C LEU A 164 10.41 -47.44 12.67
N PRO A 165 9.35 -47.56 13.51
CA PRO A 165 8.01 -46.93 13.53
C PRO A 165 7.49 -46.41 14.93
N SER A 166 6.48 -45.52 14.88
CA SER A 166 5.33 -45.25 15.78
C SER A 166 5.36 -45.48 17.31
N THR A 167 4.88 -44.48 18.08
CA THR A 167 3.65 -44.57 18.91
C THR A 167 3.23 -43.21 19.51
N LYS A 168 1.90 -42.96 19.49
CA LYS A 168 1.20 -41.77 20.00
C LYS A 168 1.14 -41.73 21.53
N LYS A 169 1.19 -40.53 22.12
CA LYS A 169 0.32 -40.12 23.24
C LYS A 169 0.27 -38.58 23.33
N GLU A 170 -0.95 -38.06 23.27
CA GLU A 170 -1.30 -36.63 23.37
C GLU A 170 -1.08 -36.09 24.78
N LEU A 171 -0.54 -34.87 24.87
CA LEU A 171 -0.76 -33.96 26.00
C LEU A 171 -0.68 -32.51 25.50
N VAL A 172 -1.70 -31.75 25.85
CA VAL A 172 -2.08 -30.41 25.36
C VAL A 172 -1.05 -29.35 25.75
N SER A 173 -0.54 -28.57 24.78
CA SER A 173 0.33 -27.39 25.02
C SER A 173 -0.07 -26.20 24.14
N SER A 174 -0.18 -25.02 24.75
CA SER A 174 -0.39 -23.72 24.11
C SER A 174 0.78 -23.36 23.19
N GLN A 175 0.53 -23.29 21.88
CA GLN A 175 1.53 -22.97 20.86
C GLN A 175 1.51 -21.48 20.52
N VAL A 176 2.60 -20.77 20.82
CA VAL A 176 3.06 -19.64 19.99
C VAL A 176 3.87 -20.29 18.87
N LYS A 177 3.28 -20.42 17.68
CA LYS A 177 3.91 -21.08 16.53
C LYS A 177 5.03 -20.20 15.97
N SER A 178 6.27 -20.68 16.05
CA SER A 178 7.36 -20.22 15.18
C SER A 178 6.96 -20.45 13.72
N SER A 179 7.26 -19.49 12.84
CA SER A 179 6.91 -19.46 11.41
C SER A 179 7.49 -20.61 10.55
N ARG A 180 8.17 -21.60 11.15
CA ARG A 180 8.73 -22.77 10.46
C ARG A 180 7.92 -24.08 10.57
N ASN A 181 6.70 -24.08 11.15
CA ASN A 181 5.84 -25.28 11.16
C ASN A 181 4.34 -24.95 10.97
N LEU A 182 3.94 -24.78 9.71
CA LEU A 182 2.53 -24.80 9.26
C LEU A 182 1.97 -26.24 9.12
N HIS A 183 2.50 -27.22 9.86
CA HIS A 183 1.98 -28.58 9.85
C HIS A 183 0.85 -28.76 10.88
N GLY A 184 -0.33 -28.26 10.49
CA GLY A 184 -1.58 -28.44 11.21
C GLY A 184 -2.79 -28.39 10.28
N GLY A 185 -3.00 -29.46 9.49
CA GLY A 185 -4.35 -29.95 9.16
C GLY A 185 -5.26 -29.11 8.25
N GLY A 186 -4.72 -28.44 7.24
CA GLY A 186 -5.47 -27.90 6.10
C GLY A 186 -4.50 -27.42 5.02
N TYR A 187 -4.56 -27.99 3.80
CA TYR A 187 -3.77 -27.49 2.68
C TYR A 187 -4.32 -26.10 2.31
N ILE A 188 -3.50 -25.05 2.38
CA ILE A 188 -3.88 -23.73 1.85
C ILE A 188 -4.16 -23.91 0.36
N ARG A 189 -5.34 -23.44 -0.08
CA ARG A 189 -5.83 -23.55 -1.47
C ARG A 189 -6.12 -22.18 -2.08
N VAL A 190 -6.39 -21.18 -1.26
CA VAL A 190 -6.66 -19.81 -1.69
C VAL A 190 -5.78 -18.84 -0.93
N VAL A 191 -5.27 -17.85 -1.65
CA VAL A 191 -4.58 -16.68 -1.08
C VAL A 191 -5.52 -15.49 -1.21
N VAL A 192 -5.59 -14.67 -0.16
CA VAL A 192 -6.29 -13.38 -0.15
C VAL A 192 -5.27 -12.29 0.14
N GLY A 193 -5.12 -11.33 -0.76
CA GLY A 193 -4.42 -10.07 -0.50
C GLY A 193 -5.41 -9.02 -0.03
N LEU A 194 -5.27 -8.58 1.22
CA LEU A 194 -6.09 -7.56 1.85
C LEU A 194 -5.27 -6.30 2.08
N ASP A 195 -5.71 -5.22 1.46
CA ASP A 195 -5.24 -3.87 1.75
C ASP A 195 -6.23 -3.20 2.69
N PHE A 196 -5.81 -3.07 3.95
CA PHE A 196 -6.53 -2.33 4.99
C PHE A 196 -5.98 -0.91 5.04
N GLY A 197 -6.45 -0.04 4.16
CA GLY A 197 -5.95 1.33 4.04
C GLY A 197 -6.59 2.29 5.03
N THR A 198 -5.99 3.48 5.18
CA THR A 198 -6.48 4.52 6.11
C THR A 198 -7.86 5.06 5.73
N THR A 199 -8.07 5.30 4.44
CA THR A 199 -9.31 5.87 3.90
C THR A 199 -10.16 4.85 3.16
N TYR A 200 -9.51 3.92 2.45
CA TYR A 200 -10.16 2.87 1.68
C TYR A 200 -9.47 1.52 1.89
N SER A 201 -10.25 0.45 2.00
CA SER A 201 -9.79 -0.93 2.06
C SER A 201 -10.37 -1.78 0.94
N GLY A 202 -9.63 -2.79 0.51
CA GLY A 202 -10.11 -3.74 -0.50
C GLY A 202 -9.30 -5.03 -0.50
N PHE A 203 -9.81 -6.04 -1.21
CA PHE A 203 -9.15 -7.33 -1.27
C PHE A 203 -9.19 -7.94 -2.67
N SER A 204 -8.19 -8.76 -2.95
CA SER A 204 -8.20 -9.70 -4.06
C SER A 204 -7.93 -11.11 -3.55
N TYR A 205 -8.26 -12.10 -4.37
CA TYR A 205 -8.04 -13.49 -4.02
C TYR A 205 -7.74 -14.33 -5.25
N CYS A 206 -7.04 -15.43 -5.04
CA CYS A 206 -6.65 -16.34 -6.10
C CYS A 206 -6.61 -17.78 -5.58
N ASN A 207 -7.01 -18.72 -6.43
CA ASN A 207 -6.82 -20.15 -6.17
C ASN A 207 -5.38 -20.52 -6.57
N ILE A 208 -4.65 -21.19 -5.68
CA ILE A 208 -3.24 -21.56 -5.92
C ILE A 208 -3.11 -22.48 -7.15
N ALA A 209 -4.14 -23.26 -7.48
CA ALA A 209 -4.14 -24.11 -8.68
C ALA A 209 -4.18 -23.30 -10.00
N ASN A 210 -4.62 -22.04 -9.95
CA ASN A 210 -4.74 -21.14 -11.11
C ASN A 210 -4.13 -19.77 -10.77
N PRO A 211 -2.81 -19.66 -10.56
CA PRO A 211 -2.15 -18.48 -10.00
C PRO A 211 -2.27 -17.22 -10.87
N ASP A 212 -2.56 -17.37 -12.16
CA ASP A 212 -2.74 -16.24 -13.09
C ASP A 212 -4.12 -15.58 -12.99
N ASN A 213 -5.08 -16.22 -12.32
CA ASN A 213 -6.46 -15.75 -12.22
C ASN A 213 -6.72 -15.06 -10.87
N ILE A 214 -6.18 -13.85 -10.70
CA ILE A 214 -6.44 -13.01 -9.53
C ILE A 214 -7.76 -12.28 -9.72
N VAL A 215 -8.69 -12.52 -8.81
CA VAL A 215 -9.98 -11.83 -8.76
C VAL A 215 -9.90 -10.69 -7.75
N THR A 216 -10.18 -9.47 -8.19
CA THR A 216 -10.33 -8.30 -7.30
C THR A 216 -11.79 -8.13 -6.95
N ASN A 217 -12.12 -8.01 -5.67
CA ASN A 217 -13.50 -7.70 -5.30
C ASN A 217 -13.84 -6.27 -5.75
N ASP A 218 -14.88 -6.15 -6.55
CA ASP A 218 -15.40 -4.86 -7.02
C ASP A 218 -16.85 -4.60 -6.58
N GLN A 219 -17.47 -5.56 -5.87
CA GLN A 219 -18.85 -5.48 -5.42
C GLN A 219 -18.91 -5.04 -3.96
N TRP A 220 -19.53 -3.90 -3.70
CA TRP A 220 -19.76 -3.35 -2.36
C TRP A 220 -21.23 -3.02 -2.18
N GLU A 221 -21.66 -2.83 -0.93
CA GLU A 221 -23.04 -2.44 -0.65
C GLU A 221 -23.36 -1.08 -1.28
N GLY A 222 -24.24 -1.08 -2.28
CA GLY A 222 -24.75 0.11 -2.96
C GLY A 222 -23.91 0.64 -4.13
N TYR A 223 -22.73 0.08 -4.45
CA TYR A 223 -21.91 0.54 -5.58
C TYR A 223 -20.83 -0.47 -6.01
N PHE A 224 -20.20 -0.20 -7.16
CA PHE A 224 -19.06 -0.95 -7.69
C PHE A 224 -17.77 -0.11 -7.63
N GLY A 225 -16.66 -0.73 -7.27
CA GLY A 225 -15.35 -0.08 -7.20
C GLY A 225 -14.28 -1.00 -6.60
N VAL A 226 -12.99 -0.70 -6.75
CA VAL A 226 -11.91 -1.60 -6.27
C VAL A 226 -11.84 -1.70 -4.74
N LYS A 227 -12.22 -0.63 -4.03
CA LYS A 227 -12.14 -0.52 -2.57
C LYS A 227 -13.38 0.16 -2.00
N THR A 228 -13.61 -0.01 -0.71
CA THR A 228 -14.61 0.70 0.08
C THR A 228 -14.02 1.49 1.22
N ASN A 229 -14.74 2.48 1.73
CA ASN A 229 -14.26 3.34 2.81
C ASN A 229 -13.87 2.54 4.06
N THR A 230 -12.81 2.97 4.73
CA THR A 230 -12.42 2.45 6.05
C THR A 230 -13.19 3.20 7.14
N ALA A 231 -14.50 2.96 7.18
CA ALA A 231 -15.46 3.65 8.03
C ALA A 231 -16.41 2.67 8.72
N LEU A 232 -16.84 3.03 9.94
CA LEU A 232 -17.81 2.29 10.74
C LEU A 232 -18.88 3.24 11.27
N GLN A 233 -20.09 2.74 11.43
CA GLN A 233 -21.15 3.42 12.16
C GLN A 233 -21.66 2.46 13.23
N TYR A 234 -21.71 2.92 14.48
CA TYR A 234 -22.14 2.11 15.61
C TYR A 234 -23.59 2.40 16.03
N ASP A 235 -24.13 1.63 16.96
CA ASP A 235 -25.25 2.08 17.80
C ASP A 235 -24.80 3.19 18.79
N ASP A 236 -25.75 3.85 19.46
CA ASP A 236 -25.46 4.93 20.42
C ASP A 236 -24.56 4.48 21.59
N SER A 237 -24.53 3.17 21.87
CA SER A 237 -23.73 2.58 22.94
C SER A 237 -22.34 2.12 22.48
N TYR A 238 -22.00 2.31 21.20
CA TYR A 238 -20.78 1.86 20.56
C TYR A 238 -20.52 0.34 20.65
N ASN A 239 -21.58 -0.45 20.88
CA ASN A 239 -21.46 -1.90 21.07
C ASN A 239 -21.61 -2.66 19.75
N THR A 240 -22.58 -2.27 18.93
CA THR A 240 -22.92 -2.96 17.67
C THR A 240 -22.55 -2.10 16.48
N VAL A 241 -21.93 -2.70 15.46
CA VAL A 241 -21.74 -2.06 14.15
C VAL A 241 -23.08 -2.10 13.40
N MET A 242 -23.61 -0.92 13.08
CA MET A 242 -24.86 -0.74 12.33
C MET A 242 -24.62 -0.74 10.83
N SER A 243 -23.52 -0.12 10.39
CA SER A 243 -23.08 -0.12 9.00
C SER A 243 -21.56 0.04 8.92
N TRP A 244 -20.96 -0.33 7.80
CA TRP A 244 -19.52 -0.25 7.55
C TRP A 244 -19.27 0.07 6.07
N GLY A 245 -18.06 0.53 5.73
CA GLY A 245 -17.78 0.91 4.34
C GLY A 245 -18.43 2.23 3.94
N ALA A 246 -18.70 2.42 2.64
CA ALA A 246 -19.40 3.61 2.16
C ALA A 246 -20.78 3.85 2.81
N PRO A 247 -21.61 2.82 3.12
CA PRO A 247 -22.86 3.01 3.86
C PRO A 247 -22.73 3.65 5.24
N ALA A 248 -21.55 3.60 5.86
CA ALA A 248 -21.28 4.21 7.16
C ALA A 248 -20.96 5.72 7.09
N LEU A 249 -20.76 6.27 5.89
CA LEU A 249 -20.51 7.70 5.72
C LEU A 249 -21.79 8.52 5.92
N ALA A 250 -21.63 9.79 6.30
CA ALA A 250 -22.78 10.66 6.48
C ALA A 250 -23.49 10.91 5.15
N LYS A 251 -24.82 11.00 5.24
CA LYS A 251 -25.69 11.32 4.12
C LYS A 251 -25.94 12.82 4.08
N ARG A 252 -26.59 13.28 3.01
CA ARG A 252 -26.97 14.68 2.88
C ARG A 252 -27.87 15.10 4.07
N PRO A 253 -27.54 16.19 4.77
CA PRO A 253 -28.36 16.66 5.90
C PRO A 253 -29.79 16.97 5.45
N ASN A 254 -30.78 16.44 6.17
CA ASN A 254 -32.18 16.65 5.85
C ASN A 254 -32.72 17.90 6.57
N ARG A 255 -33.20 18.91 5.82
CA ARG A 255 -33.71 20.18 6.39
C ARG A 255 -34.93 20.01 7.33
N ARG A 256 -35.63 18.87 7.28
CA ARG A 256 -36.88 18.62 8.02
C ARG A 256 -36.75 17.72 9.25
N GLU A 257 -35.66 16.96 9.38
CA GLU A 257 -35.48 16.00 10.49
C GLU A 257 -34.51 16.58 11.52
N LYS A 258 -35.05 17.29 12.50
CA LYS A 258 -34.26 17.98 13.53
C LYS A 258 -33.64 17.06 14.59
N ASN A 259 -33.93 15.75 14.62
CA ASN A 259 -33.71 14.92 15.82
C ASN A 259 -33.50 13.41 15.58
N ILE A 260 -33.00 12.96 14.43
CA ILE A 260 -32.57 11.55 14.32
C ILE A 260 -31.09 11.51 14.67
N SER A 261 -30.77 10.84 15.78
CA SER A 261 -29.41 10.41 16.14
C SER A 261 -28.92 9.44 15.06
N GLU A 262 -28.55 9.95 13.88
CA GLU A 262 -27.72 9.20 12.98
C GLU A 262 -26.34 9.15 13.64
N THR A 263 -25.99 7.97 14.10
CA THR A 263 -24.75 7.73 14.84
C THR A 263 -23.55 8.14 13.98
N LYS A 264 -22.56 8.75 14.64
CA LYS A 264 -21.43 9.39 13.94
C LYS A 264 -20.54 8.35 13.25
N PRO A 265 -20.16 8.58 11.98
CA PRO A 265 -19.10 7.79 11.35
C PRO A 265 -17.82 7.80 12.21
N VAL A 266 -17.22 6.63 12.35
CA VAL A 266 -15.91 6.40 12.97
C VAL A 266 -14.94 6.06 11.85
N GLU A 267 -14.04 7.01 11.56
CA GLU A 267 -13.15 6.97 10.41
C GLU A 267 -11.70 7.23 10.84
N LEU A 268 -10.75 6.99 9.92
CA LEU A 268 -9.32 7.31 10.10
C LEU A 268 -8.66 6.66 11.34
N PHE A 269 -9.30 5.66 11.94
CA PHE A 269 -8.83 5.01 13.17
C PHE A 269 -7.48 4.28 12.98
N LYS A 270 -7.10 3.94 11.74
CA LYS A 270 -5.76 3.43 11.38
C LYS A 270 -4.63 4.43 11.71
N LEU A 271 -4.91 5.74 11.74
CA LEU A 271 -3.93 6.79 12.08
C LEU A 271 -3.55 6.82 13.58
N HIS A 272 -4.21 6.03 14.43
CA HIS A 272 -3.77 5.85 15.82
C HIS A 272 -2.56 4.91 15.95
N LEU A 273 -2.26 4.15 14.90
CA LEU A 273 -1.07 3.31 14.81
C LEU A 273 0.09 4.09 14.17
N GLY A 274 1.32 3.62 14.39
CA GLY A 274 2.54 4.24 13.89
C GLY A 274 2.95 5.49 14.69
N ASN A 275 3.95 6.22 14.16
CA ASN A 275 4.61 7.35 14.82
C ASN A 275 3.95 8.72 14.57
N LEU A 276 2.67 8.76 14.14
CA LEU A 276 1.95 10.02 13.95
C LEU A 276 1.81 10.78 15.28
N SER A 277 2.13 12.08 15.28
CA SER A 277 2.00 12.94 16.45
C SER A 277 0.57 12.98 17.00
N GLU A 278 0.40 13.01 18.32
CA GLU A 278 -0.91 12.91 18.97
C GLU A 278 -1.89 14.01 18.54
N ASN A 279 -1.41 15.23 18.30
CA ASN A 279 -2.20 16.36 17.82
C ASN A 279 -2.71 16.22 16.39
N LEU A 280 -2.18 15.25 15.63
CA LEU A 280 -2.60 14.93 14.26
C LEU A 280 -3.57 13.74 14.20
N ARG A 281 -3.75 13.00 15.30
CA ARG A 281 -4.65 11.85 15.35
C ARG A 281 -6.11 12.31 15.38
N PRO A 282 -7.02 11.61 14.68
CA PRO A 282 -8.44 11.91 14.75
C PRO A 282 -8.97 11.66 16.18
N LYS A 283 -10.04 12.35 16.56
CA LYS A 283 -10.74 12.04 17.82
C LYS A 283 -11.68 10.88 17.56
N LEU A 284 -11.46 9.76 18.26
CA LEU A 284 -12.33 8.57 18.14
C LEU A 284 -13.26 8.46 19.35
N PRO A 285 -14.54 8.09 19.15
CA PRO A 285 -15.45 7.80 20.24
C PRO A 285 -15.24 6.41 20.85
N VAL A 286 -14.43 5.55 20.21
CA VAL A 286 -14.11 4.18 20.63
C VAL A 286 -12.61 3.95 20.62
N ASP A 287 -12.16 2.93 21.35
CA ASP A 287 -10.77 2.49 21.28
C ASP A 287 -10.39 2.07 19.85
N CYS A 288 -9.19 2.46 19.41
CA CYS A 288 -8.74 2.21 18.05
C CYS A 288 -8.65 0.71 17.73
N LYS A 289 -8.27 -0.16 18.69
CA LYS A 289 -8.22 -1.61 18.46
C LYS A 289 -9.61 -2.18 18.27
N LYS A 290 -10.62 -1.64 18.97
CA LYS A 290 -12.02 -2.02 18.77
C LYS A 290 -12.46 -1.69 17.34
N ALA A 291 -12.26 -0.45 16.89
CA ALA A 291 -12.63 -0.04 15.54
C ALA A 291 -11.92 -0.87 14.45
N ILE A 292 -10.62 -1.15 14.61
CA ILE A 292 -9.88 -2.01 13.68
C ILE A 292 -10.46 -3.43 13.68
N THR A 293 -10.71 -4.01 14.86
CA THR A 293 -11.26 -5.37 14.99
C THR A 293 -12.64 -5.47 14.33
N ASP A 294 -13.51 -4.51 14.60
CA ASP A 294 -14.88 -4.48 14.08
C ASP A 294 -14.89 -4.31 12.56
N TYR A 295 -14.04 -3.42 12.01
CA TYR A 295 -13.92 -3.27 10.56
C TYR A 295 -13.37 -4.53 9.88
N LEU A 296 -12.31 -5.12 10.45
CA LEU A 296 -11.75 -6.38 9.96
C LEU A 296 -12.76 -7.53 10.06
N HIS A 297 -13.65 -7.50 11.05
CA HIS A 297 -14.70 -8.49 11.19
C HIS A 297 -15.72 -8.39 10.05
N GLU A 298 -16.21 -7.19 9.74
CA GLU A 298 -17.17 -6.99 8.65
C GLU A 298 -16.58 -7.29 7.27
N ILE A 299 -15.38 -6.78 6.95
CA ILE A 299 -14.72 -7.13 5.68
C ILE A 299 -14.37 -8.62 5.62
N GLY A 300 -14.04 -9.23 6.77
CA GLY A 300 -13.79 -10.67 6.87
C GLY A 300 -15.00 -11.54 6.53
N LYS A 301 -16.22 -11.11 6.90
CA LYS A 301 -17.47 -11.76 6.46
C LYS A 301 -17.60 -11.70 4.95
N LEU A 302 -17.38 -10.51 4.36
CA LEU A 302 -17.46 -10.33 2.90
C LEU A 302 -16.44 -11.18 2.14
N ILE A 303 -15.19 -11.23 2.62
CA ILE A 303 -14.13 -12.07 2.03
C ILE A 303 -14.55 -13.55 2.08
N LYS A 304 -15.06 -14.00 3.22
CA LYS A 304 -15.55 -15.39 3.40
C LYS A 304 -16.68 -15.70 2.43
N ASP A 305 -17.63 -14.80 2.26
CA ASP A 305 -18.77 -14.99 1.35
C ASP A 305 -18.33 -14.95 -0.12
N ALA A 306 -17.38 -14.09 -0.48
CA ALA A 306 -16.78 -14.06 -1.82
C ALA A 306 -16.06 -15.38 -2.15
N ILE A 307 -15.24 -15.90 -1.22
CA ILE A 307 -14.58 -17.20 -1.38
C ILE A 307 -15.59 -18.34 -1.43
N GLY A 308 -16.63 -18.32 -0.61
CA GLY A 308 -17.67 -19.36 -0.60
C GLY A 308 -18.45 -19.41 -1.93
N ARG A 309 -18.69 -18.27 -2.56
CA ARG A 309 -19.31 -18.17 -3.90
C ARG A 309 -18.38 -18.67 -5.00
N SER A 310 -17.11 -18.24 -4.99
CA SER A 310 -16.15 -18.58 -6.03
C SER A 310 -15.60 -20.01 -5.91
N PHE A 311 -15.48 -20.53 -4.68
CA PHE A 311 -14.90 -21.84 -4.37
C PHE A 311 -15.68 -22.57 -3.26
N PRO A 312 -16.86 -23.15 -3.55
CA PRO A 312 -17.76 -23.73 -2.54
C PRO A 312 -17.19 -24.86 -1.67
N THR A 313 -16.12 -25.53 -2.12
CA THR A 313 -15.48 -26.65 -1.41
C THR A 313 -14.35 -26.23 -0.47
N ILE A 314 -14.11 -24.92 -0.33
CA ILE A 314 -13.02 -24.35 0.45
C ILE A 314 -13.51 -23.97 1.85
N ASP A 315 -12.92 -24.61 2.87
CA ASP A 315 -13.07 -24.18 4.26
C ASP A 315 -12.22 -22.92 4.48
N PHE A 316 -12.89 -21.77 4.60
CA PHE A 316 -12.25 -20.47 4.80
C PHE A 316 -11.22 -20.47 5.93
N TYR A 317 -11.54 -21.06 7.08
CA TYR A 317 -10.67 -20.96 8.27
C TYR A 317 -9.44 -21.85 8.20
N LYS A 318 -9.45 -22.88 7.34
CA LYS A 318 -8.35 -23.86 7.22
C LYS A 318 -7.57 -23.77 5.92
N SER A 319 -8.22 -23.33 4.84
CA SER A 319 -7.69 -23.42 3.47
C SER A 319 -7.34 -22.05 2.87
N VAL A 320 -7.48 -20.95 3.62
CA VAL A 320 -7.19 -19.59 3.15
C VAL A 320 -5.97 -19.05 3.88
N LEU A 321 -5.03 -18.50 3.11
CA LEU A 321 -3.92 -17.69 3.61
C LEU A 321 -4.26 -16.21 3.36
N LEU A 322 -4.25 -15.40 4.42
CA LEU A 322 -4.50 -13.97 4.34
C LEU A 322 -3.17 -13.21 4.37
N ILE A 323 -2.92 -12.40 3.35
CA ILE A 323 -1.82 -11.45 3.28
C ILE A 323 -2.38 -10.06 3.57
N LEU A 324 -2.02 -9.48 4.71
CA LEU A 324 -2.43 -8.13 5.10
C LEU A 324 -1.29 -7.15 4.84
N THR A 325 -1.56 -6.07 4.10
CA THR A 325 -0.56 -5.02 3.86
C THR A 325 -0.52 -4.03 5.03
N VAL A 326 0.67 -3.55 5.35
CA VAL A 326 0.90 -2.50 6.35
C VAL A 326 1.85 -1.41 5.84
N PRO A 327 1.75 -0.17 6.32
CA PRO A 327 2.70 0.88 5.99
C PRO A 327 4.11 0.54 6.45
N THR A 328 5.08 1.16 5.80
CA THR A 328 6.52 1.02 6.07
C THR A 328 6.92 1.51 7.45
N GLU A 329 6.19 2.51 7.96
CA GLU A 329 6.40 3.15 9.27
C GLU A 329 5.85 2.32 10.45
N TYR A 330 5.13 1.23 10.20
CA TYR A 330 4.60 0.40 11.29
C TYR A 330 5.72 -0.32 12.03
N SER A 331 5.76 -0.11 13.34
CA SER A 331 6.65 -0.80 14.24
C SER A 331 6.21 -2.25 14.46
N GLU A 332 7.08 -3.06 15.09
CA GLU A 332 6.71 -4.42 15.50
C GLU A 332 5.53 -4.43 16.48
N LYS A 333 5.37 -3.37 17.29
CA LYS A 333 4.21 -3.18 18.17
C LYS A 333 2.94 -2.94 17.37
N ASP A 334 2.98 -2.10 16.34
CA ASP A 334 1.82 -1.83 15.48
C ASP A 334 1.37 -3.10 14.74
N LYS A 335 2.33 -3.87 14.20
CA LYS A 335 2.05 -5.18 13.57
C LYS A 335 1.44 -6.18 14.56
N ALA A 336 1.91 -6.20 15.81
CA ALA A 336 1.34 -7.04 16.85
C ALA A 336 -0.11 -6.65 17.18
N ILE A 337 -0.41 -5.35 17.26
CA ILE A 337 -1.77 -4.84 17.43
C ILE A 337 -2.65 -5.26 16.25
N MET A 338 -2.18 -5.07 15.01
CA MET A 338 -2.93 -5.50 13.82
C MET A 338 -3.21 -7.01 13.82
N ARG A 339 -2.24 -7.83 14.25
CA ARG A 339 -2.39 -9.27 14.38
C ARG A 339 -3.41 -9.65 15.45
N GLU A 340 -3.40 -8.96 16.59
CA GLU A 340 -4.40 -9.11 17.66
C GLU A 340 -5.81 -8.78 17.15
N CYS A 341 -5.98 -7.64 16.49
CA CYS A 341 -7.26 -7.22 15.91
C CYS A 341 -7.76 -8.21 14.85
N ALA A 342 -6.90 -8.66 13.93
CA ALA A 342 -7.25 -9.65 12.91
C ALA A 342 -7.67 -10.99 13.52
N PHE A 343 -6.94 -11.45 14.55
CA PHE A 343 -7.30 -12.66 15.29
C PHE A 343 -8.68 -12.54 15.94
N ASN A 344 -8.94 -11.42 16.63
CA ASN A 344 -10.24 -11.14 17.25
C ASN A 344 -11.37 -11.03 16.21
N ALA A 345 -11.06 -10.54 15.01
CA ALA A 345 -11.97 -10.50 13.86
C ALA A 345 -12.23 -11.88 13.22
N ARG A 346 -11.58 -12.96 13.70
CA ARG A 346 -11.60 -14.34 13.17
C ARG A 346 -10.91 -14.50 11.82
N LEU A 347 -9.94 -13.64 11.52
CA LEU A 347 -9.07 -13.73 10.36
C LEU A 347 -7.77 -14.45 10.76
N ASN A 348 -7.78 -15.78 10.63
CA ASN A 348 -6.65 -16.66 10.94
C ASN A 348 -5.73 -16.85 9.72
N ASN A 349 -4.58 -17.50 9.92
CA ASN A 349 -3.56 -17.75 8.87
C ASN A 349 -3.10 -16.45 8.19
N LEU A 350 -2.71 -15.48 9.01
CA LEU A 350 -2.31 -14.14 8.59
C LEU A 350 -0.79 -14.02 8.42
N GLN A 351 -0.37 -13.50 7.27
CA GLN A 351 0.98 -13.02 6.98
C GLN A 351 0.95 -11.53 6.63
N PHE A 352 2.03 -10.82 6.89
CA PHE A 352 2.17 -9.42 6.52
C PHE A 352 3.08 -9.24 5.30
N THR A 353 2.83 -8.19 4.54
CA THR A 353 3.79 -7.57 3.62
C THR A 353 3.67 -6.04 3.76
N THR A 354 4.64 -5.27 3.27
CA THR A 354 4.49 -3.81 3.26
C THR A 354 3.70 -3.37 2.03
N GLU A 355 2.96 -2.28 2.16
CA GLU A 355 2.22 -1.65 1.07
C GLU A 355 3.08 -1.42 -0.20
N PRO A 356 4.26 -0.74 -0.13
CA PRO A 356 5.10 -0.53 -1.30
C PRO A 356 5.76 -1.80 -1.84
N GLU A 357 6.00 -2.82 -1.00
CA GLU A 357 6.52 -4.11 -1.46
C GLU A 357 5.49 -4.90 -2.26
N ALA A 358 4.25 -4.97 -1.75
CA ALA A 358 3.16 -5.56 -2.49
C ALA A 358 2.98 -4.86 -3.83
N ALA A 359 2.94 -3.52 -3.83
CA ALA A 359 2.80 -2.76 -5.07
C ALA A 359 3.97 -2.99 -6.04
N ALA A 360 5.21 -3.13 -5.56
CA ALA A 360 6.36 -3.47 -6.41
C ALA A 360 6.18 -4.82 -7.11
N ILE A 361 5.74 -5.85 -6.38
CA ILE A 361 5.46 -7.19 -6.93
C ILE A 361 4.40 -7.11 -8.03
N TYR A 362 3.32 -6.33 -7.80
CA TYR A 362 2.29 -6.11 -8.81
C TYR A 362 2.84 -5.42 -10.06
N CYS A 363 3.59 -4.32 -9.89
CA CYS A 363 4.14 -3.55 -11.01
C CYS A 363 5.06 -4.41 -11.86
N VAL A 364 5.94 -5.21 -11.25
CA VAL A 364 6.83 -6.12 -12.00
C VAL A 364 6.05 -7.18 -12.78
N SER A 365 4.92 -7.67 -12.24
CA SER A 365 4.08 -8.67 -12.92
C SER A 365 3.23 -8.13 -14.09
N LYS A 366 3.00 -6.81 -14.17
CA LYS A 366 2.09 -6.19 -15.15
C LYS A 366 2.78 -5.21 -16.09
N GLU A 367 3.88 -4.61 -15.65
CA GLU A 367 4.66 -3.61 -16.37
C GLU A 367 6.01 -4.19 -16.84
N HIS A 368 6.02 -5.45 -17.31
CA HIS A 368 7.23 -6.16 -17.75
C HIS A 368 8.04 -5.35 -18.78
N ASP A 369 7.37 -4.55 -19.61
CA ASP A 369 8.01 -3.74 -20.65
C ASP A 369 8.77 -2.52 -20.10
N LEU A 370 8.47 -2.09 -18.85
CA LEU A 370 9.10 -0.92 -18.23
C LEU A 370 10.34 -1.25 -17.39
N LEU A 371 10.57 -2.54 -17.07
CA LEU A 371 11.58 -2.97 -16.12
C LEU A 371 12.47 -4.05 -16.73
N THR A 372 13.77 -3.79 -16.81
CA THR A 372 14.76 -4.76 -17.28
C THR A 372 15.50 -5.39 -16.09
N SER A 373 15.81 -6.68 -16.15
CA SER A 373 16.65 -7.32 -15.14
C SER A 373 17.97 -6.56 -14.94
N GLY A 374 18.39 -6.40 -13.71
CA GLY A 374 19.53 -5.59 -13.28
C GLY A 374 19.21 -4.11 -13.02
N THR A 375 18.05 -3.60 -13.45
CA THR A 375 17.69 -2.19 -13.25
C THR A 375 17.02 -1.94 -11.90
N THR A 376 17.23 -0.74 -11.36
CA THR A 376 16.52 -0.27 -10.18
C THR A 376 15.31 0.57 -10.56
N PHE A 377 14.29 0.56 -9.70
CA PHE A 377 13.10 1.37 -9.84
C PHE A 377 12.56 1.76 -8.47
N MET A 378 11.87 2.90 -8.43
CA MET A 378 11.20 3.41 -7.24
C MET A 378 9.70 3.13 -7.32
N ILE A 379 9.14 2.61 -6.23
CA ILE A 379 7.69 2.64 -6.00
C ILE A 379 7.40 3.74 -5.01
N VAL A 380 6.43 4.58 -5.35
CA VAL A 380 5.85 5.59 -4.45
C VAL A 380 4.38 5.23 -4.25
N ASP A 381 4.05 4.59 -3.13
CA ASP A 381 2.67 4.31 -2.74
C ASP A 381 2.05 5.57 -2.14
N CYS A 382 1.25 6.24 -2.97
CA CYS A 382 0.52 7.44 -2.63
C CYS A 382 -0.84 7.06 -2.02
N GLY A 383 -0.84 6.72 -0.72
CA GLY A 383 -2.01 6.35 0.03
C GLY A 383 -2.87 7.52 0.52
N GLY A 384 -3.97 7.19 1.21
CA GLY A 384 -4.85 8.18 1.81
C GLY A 384 -4.31 8.79 3.10
N GLY A 385 -3.59 8.01 3.90
CA GLY A 385 -2.99 8.47 5.17
C GLY A 385 -1.47 8.52 5.15
N THR A 386 -0.83 7.59 4.46
CA THR A 386 0.62 7.45 4.39
C THR A 386 1.10 7.58 2.96
N ILE A 387 2.37 7.95 2.84
CA ILE A 387 3.15 7.86 1.61
C ILE A 387 4.30 6.94 1.92
N ASP A 388 4.44 5.87 1.15
CA ASP A 388 5.43 4.81 1.40
C ASP A 388 6.30 4.63 0.15
N ILE A 389 7.62 4.71 0.32
CA ILE A 389 8.59 4.70 -0.78
C ILE A 389 9.60 3.58 -0.57
N THR A 390 9.85 2.83 -1.64
CA THR A 390 10.90 1.80 -1.69
C THR A 390 11.63 1.88 -3.03
N ILE A 391 12.95 1.68 -3.00
CA ILE A 391 13.76 1.50 -4.21
C ILE A 391 14.17 0.03 -4.28
N ARG A 392 13.82 -0.60 -5.38
CA ARG A 392 14.02 -2.04 -5.60
C ARG A 392 14.88 -2.27 -6.83
N LYS A 393 15.61 -3.37 -6.81
CA LYS A 393 16.37 -3.88 -7.95
C LYS A 393 15.73 -5.17 -8.44
N LEU A 394 15.47 -5.26 -9.74
CA LEU A 394 15.02 -6.48 -10.37
C LEU A 394 16.25 -7.38 -10.59
N ILE A 395 16.42 -8.45 -9.81
CA ILE A 395 17.66 -9.26 -9.84
C ILE A 395 17.61 -10.32 -10.96
N GLY A 396 16.43 -10.86 -11.25
CA GLY A 396 16.18 -11.93 -12.24
C GLY A 396 14.98 -12.77 -11.80
N ASN A 397 14.34 -13.52 -12.71
CA ASN A 397 13.17 -14.35 -12.42
C ASN A 397 12.03 -13.62 -11.65
N ASN A 398 11.83 -12.33 -11.94
CA ASN A 398 10.88 -11.45 -11.24
C ASN A 398 11.13 -11.29 -9.72
N GLN A 399 12.34 -11.59 -9.24
CA GLN A 399 12.73 -11.36 -7.85
C GLN A 399 13.19 -9.92 -7.60
N LEU A 400 12.81 -9.41 -6.44
CA LEU A 400 13.10 -8.04 -6.01
C LEU A 400 14.05 -8.02 -4.82
N GLY A 401 15.17 -7.32 -5.01
CA GLY A 401 16.04 -6.90 -3.90
C GLY A 401 15.71 -5.49 -3.45
N GLU A 402 15.94 -5.19 -2.17
CA GLU A 402 15.83 -3.84 -1.61
C GLU A 402 17.18 -3.11 -1.74
N VAL A 403 17.18 -1.90 -2.30
CA VAL A 403 18.40 -1.10 -2.55
C VAL A 403 18.68 -0.13 -1.41
N THR A 404 17.61 0.49 -0.88
CA THR A 404 17.67 1.43 0.24
C THR A 404 16.63 1.03 1.28
N GLU A 405 16.85 1.44 2.54
CA GLU A 405 15.81 1.31 3.56
C GLU A 405 14.54 2.03 3.10
N SER A 406 13.44 1.28 2.99
CA SER A 406 12.13 1.85 2.66
C SER A 406 11.70 2.88 3.71
N THR A 407 11.16 4.02 3.29
CA THR A 407 10.70 5.13 4.16
C THR A 407 9.26 5.49 3.89
N GLY A 408 8.55 6.00 4.90
CA GLY A 408 7.28 6.68 4.69
C GLY A 408 7.08 7.91 5.58
N ASP A 409 5.97 8.60 5.36
CA ASP A 409 5.49 9.68 6.24
C ASP A 409 3.96 9.76 6.18
N PHE A 410 3.37 10.39 7.19
CA PHE A 410 1.93 10.68 7.26
C PHE A 410 1.61 11.96 6.47
N CYS A 411 1.66 11.85 5.14
CA CYS A 411 1.33 12.93 4.21
C CYS A 411 0.48 12.46 3.02
N GLY A 412 -0.41 11.48 3.25
CA GLY A 412 -1.38 11.03 2.24
C GLY A 412 -2.49 12.05 1.95
N SER A 413 -3.40 11.71 1.04
CA SER A 413 -4.45 12.64 0.56
C SER A 413 -5.38 13.21 1.64
N THR A 414 -5.54 12.54 2.79
CA THR A 414 -6.41 13.03 3.88
C THR A 414 -5.85 14.28 4.56
N PHE A 415 -4.56 14.55 4.40
CA PHE A 415 -3.95 15.78 4.90
C PHE A 415 -4.36 17.00 4.05
N ILE A 416 -4.83 16.81 2.82
CA ILE A 416 -5.49 17.88 2.04
C ILE A 416 -6.85 18.21 2.65
N ASP A 417 -7.59 17.20 3.11
CA ASP A 417 -8.87 17.41 3.82
C ASP A 417 -8.65 18.24 5.08
N LYS A 418 -7.53 18.00 5.77
CA LYS A 418 -7.12 18.79 6.92
C LYS A 418 -6.82 20.25 6.55
N GLU A 419 -6.13 20.50 5.44
CA GLU A 419 -5.88 21.87 4.99
C GLU A 419 -7.18 22.58 4.56
N PHE A 420 -8.13 21.86 3.97
CA PHE A 420 -9.48 22.38 3.73
C PHE A 420 -10.19 22.75 5.04
N VAL A 421 -10.09 21.93 6.09
CA VAL A 421 -10.61 22.28 7.42
C VAL A 421 -9.92 23.51 8.00
N ASN A 422 -8.60 23.66 7.80
CA ASN A 422 -7.86 24.86 8.24
C ASN A 422 -8.31 26.11 7.48
N PHE A 423 -8.57 25.99 6.18
CA PHE A 423 -9.15 27.06 5.37
C PHE A 423 -10.52 27.49 5.92
N LEU A 424 -11.41 26.53 6.21
CA LEU A 424 -12.72 26.84 6.81
C LEU A 424 -12.59 27.46 8.20
N ARG A 425 -11.62 27.02 9.00
CA ARG A 425 -11.32 27.64 10.30
C ARG A 425 -10.89 29.10 10.18
N ASN A 426 -10.12 29.44 9.16
CA ASN A 426 -9.72 30.82 8.89
C ASN A 426 -10.91 31.67 8.41
N LYS A 427 -11.83 31.08 7.63
CA LYS A 427 -13.03 31.77 7.11
C LYS A 427 -14.15 31.92 8.13
N LEU A 428 -14.39 30.90 8.96
CA LEU A 428 -15.58 30.80 9.82
C LEU A 428 -15.27 30.81 11.32
N GLY A 429 -13.99 30.77 11.68
CA GLY A 429 -13.50 30.72 13.06
C GLY A 429 -13.30 29.31 13.61
N ASN A 430 -12.19 29.12 14.36
CA ASN A 430 -11.82 27.84 14.97
C ASN A 430 -12.95 27.22 15.81
N ASN A 431 -13.56 28.03 16.69
CA ASN A 431 -14.60 27.56 17.60
C ASN A 431 -15.85 27.08 16.86
N ALA A 432 -16.21 27.71 15.74
CA ALA A 432 -17.39 27.32 14.96
C ALA A 432 -17.22 25.93 14.35
N ILE A 433 -16.06 25.69 13.74
CA ILE A 433 -15.71 24.39 13.15
C ILE A 433 -15.56 23.30 14.22
N ASP A 434 -14.93 23.60 15.36
CA ASP A 434 -14.75 22.63 16.43
C ASP A 434 -16.08 22.24 17.09
N LEU A 435 -17.02 23.18 17.24
CA LEU A 435 -18.38 22.92 17.71
C LEU A 435 -19.20 22.11 16.68
N LEU A 436 -19.01 22.36 15.38
CA LEU A 436 -19.62 21.53 14.32
C LEU A 436 -19.13 20.09 14.40
N ILE A 437 -17.81 19.88 14.46
CA ILE A 437 -17.20 18.54 14.60
C ILE A 437 -17.74 17.83 15.86
N THR A 438 -17.90 18.57 16.96
CA THR A 438 -18.33 18.00 18.24
C THR A 438 -19.82 17.67 18.25
N ASN A 439 -20.67 18.53 17.69
CA ASN A 439 -22.13 18.43 17.86
C ASN A 439 -22.87 17.89 16.62
N TYR A 440 -22.31 18.07 15.42
CA TYR A 440 -22.91 17.70 14.13
C TYR A 440 -21.84 17.13 13.18
N TYR A 441 -21.19 16.05 13.63
CA TYR A 441 -20.11 15.42 12.88
C TYR A 441 -20.56 14.89 11.51
N ASP A 442 -21.81 14.45 11.40
CA ASP A 442 -22.46 14.04 10.14
C ASP A 442 -22.42 15.17 9.09
N GLN A 443 -22.76 16.40 9.48
CA GLN A 443 -22.72 17.56 8.58
C GLN A 443 -21.28 17.95 8.22
N PHE A 444 -20.39 17.92 9.21
CA PHE A 444 -18.96 18.13 8.98
C PHE A 444 -18.42 17.11 7.96
N GLN A 445 -18.71 15.84 8.17
CA GLN A 445 -18.22 14.73 7.36
C GLN A 445 -18.83 14.78 5.95
N TYR A 446 -20.11 15.10 5.81
CA TYR A 446 -20.75 15.32 4.50
C TYR A 446 -20.12 16.51 3.75
N MET A 447 -19.79 17.61 4.45
CA MET A 447 -19.08 18.75 3.86
C MET A 447 -17.69 18.36 3.34
N ILE A 448 -16.92 17.55 4.09
CA ILE A 448 -15.65 17.01 3.61
C ILE A 448 -15.85 16.14 2.37
N GLN A 449 -16.89 15.29 2.33
CA GLN A 449 -17.20 14.49 1.14
C GLN A 449 -17.50 15.36 -0.08
N GLN A 450 -18.28 16.44 0.07
CA GLN A 450 -18.59 17.36 -1.02
C GLN A 450 -17.33 18.05 -1.56
N PHE A 451 -16.44 18.51 -0.68
CA PHE A 451 -15.13 19.04 -1.08
C PHE A 451 -14.31 17.97 -1.82
N CYS A 452 -14.25 16.75 -1.30
CA CYS A 452 -13.48 15.67 -1.93
C CYS A 452 -13.95 15.39 -3.36
N GLN A 453 -15.27 15.22 -3.55
CA GLN A 453 -15.87 14.82 -4.82
C GLN A 453 -15.82 15.94 -5.88
N ARG A 454 -16.03 17.19 -5.46
CA ARG A 454 -16.20 18.31 -6.38
C ARG A 454 -14.92 19.10 -6.60
N VAL A 455 -13.97 19.03 -5.66
CA VAL A 455 -12.77 19.88 -5.67
C VAL A 455 -11.51 19.03 -5.64
N LYS A 456 -11.30 18.23 -4.60
CA LYS A 456 -10.03 17.51 -4.40
C LYS A 456 -9.74 16.49 -5.50
N LEU A 457 -10.70 15.63 -5.84
CA LEU A 457 -10.49 14.58 -6.84
C LEU A 457 -10.35 15.13 -8.28
N PRO A 458 -11.14 16.14 -8.70
CA PRO A 458 -10.99 16.73 -10.04
C PRO A 458 -9.77 17.66 -10.20
N PHE A 459 -9.14 18.13 -9.11
CA PHE A 459 -8.06 19.13 -9.18
C PHE A 459 -6.84 18.63 -9.99
N THR A 460 -6.58 19.31 -11.11
CA THR A 460 -5.43 19.05 -12.00
C THR A 460 -4.26 20.00 -11.74
N GLY A 461 -4.53 21.15 -11.13
CA GLY A 461 -3.59 22.25 -10.99
C GLY A 461 -3.30 22.99 -12.29
N ASP A 462 -4.12 22.78 -13.32
CA ASP A 462 -4.15 23.64 -14.51
C ASP A 462 -5.20 24.72 -14.30
N ASP A 463 -4.77 25.98 -14.28
CA ASP A 463 -5.65 27.12 -14.05
C ASP A 463 -6.72 27.22 -15.14
N LEU A 464 -6.43 26.83 -16.38
CA LEU A 464 -7.42 26.81 -17.48
C LEU A 464 -8.59 25.85 -17.23
N ASP A 465 -8.35 24.68 -16.61
CA ASP A 465 -9.40 23.73 -16.22
C ASP A 465 -10.26 24.28 -15.06
N PHE A 466 -9.72 25.21 -14.28
CA PHE A 466 -10.37 25.86 -13.13
C PHE A 466 -10.95 27.25 -13.44
N SER A 467 -10.50 27.87 -14.53
CA SER A 467 -10.70 29.29 -14.85
C SER A 467 -12.16 29.68 -15.13
N TYR A 468 -13.07 28.71 -15.21
CA TYR A 468 -14.48 28.94 -15.49
C TYR A 468 -15.45 28.55 -14.34
N GLU A 469 -14.98 27.94 -13.25
CA GLU A 469 -15.87 27.55 -12.13
C GLU A 469 -15.21 27.82 -10.78
N LEU A 470 -15.57 28.95 -10.15
CA LEU A 470 -15.41 29.14 -8.70
C LEU A 470 -16.17 28.01 -8.01
N TYR A 471 -15.53 27.31 -7.08
CA TYR A 471 -16.26 26.34 -6.27
C TYR A 471 -17.01 27.08 -5.16
N GLU A 472 -18.33 27.11 -5.30
CA GLU A 472 -19.23 27.67 -4.29
C GLU A 472 -19.61 26.60 -3.26
N LEU A 473 -19.11 26.77 -2.03
CA LEU A 473 -19.49 25.97 -0.88
C LEU A 473 -20.67 26.63 -0.15
N ASP A 474 -21.88 26.19 -0.50
CA ASP A 474 -23.11 26.57 0.20
C ASP A 474 -23.19 25.88 1.58
N ILE A 475 -22.88 26.64 2.64
CA ILE A 475 -22.91 26.17 4.03
C ILE A 475 -24.33 25.83 4.47
N GLU A 476 -25.35 26.54 3.99
CA GLU A 476 -26.74 26.23 4.33
C GLU A 476 -27.18 24.87 3.80
N ARG A 477 -26.60 24.43 2.68
CA ARG A 477 -26.88 23.12 2.08
C ARG A 477 -26.07 21.99 2.69
N VAL A 478 -24.79 22.20 2.99
CA VAL A 478 -23.89 21.13 3.45
C VAL A 478 -23.78 21.02 4.96
N ALA A 479 -23.93 22.12 5.69
CA ALA A 479 -23.79 22.19 7.15
C ALA A 479 -24.68 23.28 7.77
N PRO A 480 -26.02 23.20 7.66
CA PRO A 480 -26.93 24.24 8.14
C PRO A 480 -26.78 24.56 9.64
N ASN A 481 -26.34 23.59 10.46
CA ASN A 481 -26.13 23.81 11.88
C ASN A 481 -24.83 24.55 12.20
N LEU A 482 -23.93 24.76 11.23
CA LEU A 482 -22.73 25.58 11.41
C LEU A 482 -23.11 27.05 11.64
N LYS A 483 -24.20 27.51 11.02
CA LYS A 483 -24.64 28.92 11.07
C LYS A 483 -24.82 29.46 12.48
N GLN A 484 -25.25 28.61 13.41
CA GLN A 484 -25.48 29.00 14.81
C GLN A 484 -24.18 29.23 15.60
N TYR A 485 -23.04 28.77 15.09
CA TYR A 485 -21.74 28.85 15.77
C TYR A 485 -20.82 29.93 15.21
N VAL A 486 -21.12 30.47 14.03
CA VAL A 486 -20.40 31.61 13.47
C VAL A 486 -20.87 32.88 14.17
N GLN A 487 -19.94 33.74 14.60
CA GLN A 487 -20.20 34.90 15.46
C GLN A 487 -19.52 36.16 14.92
N ASN A 488 -19.94 37.31 15.46
CA ASN A 488 -19.35 38.63 15.21
C ASN A 488 -19.36 39.02 13.72
N GLU A 489 -18.38 39.82 13.29
CA GLU A 489 -18.30 40.38 11.94
C GLU A 489 -18.29 39.29 10.85
N ILE A 490 -17.75 38.10 11.15
CA ILE A 490 -17.76 36.94 10.24
C ILE A 490 -19.20 36.49 9.94
N LYS A 491 -20.07 36.54 10.96
CA LYS A 491 -21.48 36.16 10.77
C LYS A 491 -22.18 37.15 9.85
N ASP A 492 -21.93 38.44 10.03
CA ASP A 492 -22.53 39.49 9.20
C ASP A 492 -22.08 39.33 7.73
N GLU A 493 -20.78 39.10 7.49
CA GLU A 493 -20.23 38.81 6.14
C GLU A 493 -20.85 37.54 5.52
N MET A 494 -21.00 36.47 6.30
CA MET A 494 -21.62 35.23 5.83
C MET A 494 -23.11 35.38 5.53
N GLU A 495 -23.84 36.21 6.28
CA GLU A 495 -25.25 36.51 5.99
C GLU A 495 -25.39 37.37 4.72
N GLU A 496 -24.50 38.34 4.49
CA GLU A 496 -24.47 39.14 3.26
C GLU A 496 -24.15 38.30 2.01
N ASN A 497 -23.32 37.28 2.15
CA ASN A 497 -22.94 36.36 1.07
C ASN A 497 -23.82 35.10 0.98
N ASP A 498 -25.05 35.14 1.52
CA ASP A 498 -26.03 34.03 1.49
C ASP A 498 -25.47 32.68 1.99
N TRP A 499 -24.51 32.73 2.91
CA TRP A 499 -23.78 31.58 3.46
C TRP A 499 -23.00 30.76 2.44
N VAL A 500 -22.57 31.39 1.34
CA VAL A 500 -21.74 30.78 0.30
C VAL A 500 -20.28 31.18 0.49
N ILE A 501 -19.38 30.20 0.51
CA ILE A 501 -17.92 30.43 0.49
C ILE A 501 -17.41 30.12 -0.91
N GLU A 502 -16.89 31.14 -1.58
CA GLU A 502 -16.14 30.96 -2.83
C GLU A 502 -14.74 30.42 -2.54
N ILE A 503 -14.38 29.33 -3.22
CA ILE A 503 -13.05 28.72 -3.16
C ILE A 503 -12.45 28.77 -4.56
N ASN A 504 -11.36 29.53 -4.71
CA ASN A 504 -10.69 29.73 -5.98
C ASN A 504 -9.51 28.75 -6.16
N TYR A 505 -8.87 28.80 -7.34
CA TYR A 505 -7.71 27.97 -7.69
C TYR A 505 -6.57 28.08 -6.67
N GLU A 506 -6.21 29.30 -6.26
CA GLU A 506 -5.09 29.53 -5.33
C GLU A 506 -5.38 28.98 -3.93
N ASP A 507 -6.62 29.07 -3.47
CA ASP A 507 -7.04 28.46 -2.21
C ASP A 507 -6.85 26.93 -2.24
N ILE A 508 -7.30 26.28 -3.33
CA ILE A 508 -7.19 24.82 -3.49
C ILE A 508 -5.71 24.42 -3.61
N LYS A 509 -4.95 25.15 -4.42
CA LYS A 509 -3.51 24.93 -4.57
C LYS A 509 -2.79 25.06 -3.23
N ALA A 510 -3.16 26.05 -2.40
CA ALA A 510 -2.61 26.23 -1.06
C ALA A 510 -2.97 25.07 -0.09
N MET A 511 -4.07 24.36 -0.32
CA MET A 511 -4.41 23.13 0.43
C MET A 511 -3.56 21.93 0.00
N PHE A 512 -3.22 21.83 -1.30
CA PHE A 512 -2.41 20.72 -1.83
C PHE A 512 -0.91 20.88 -1.59
N ASP A 513 -0.38 22.09 -1.81
CA ASP A 513 1.06 22.35 -1.84
C ASP A 513 1.82 21.86 -0.59
N PRO A 514 1.35 22.08 0.64
CA PRO A 514 2.04 21.58 1.84
C PRO A 514 2.18 20.06 1.85
N VAL A 515 1.19 19.33 1.32
CA VAL A 515 1.18 17.87 1.25
C VAL A 515 2.09 17.38 0.12
N VAL A 516 1.94 17.93 -1.08
CA VAL A 516 2.74 17.56 -2.27
C VAL A 516 4.23 17.86 -2.04
N ASN A 517 4.56 18.99 -1.42
CA ASN A 517 5.95 19.36 -1.14
C ASN A 517 6.64 18.38 -0.17
N LYS A 518 5.89 17.79 0.78
CA LYS A 518 6.43 16.73 1.66
C LYS A 518 6.75 15.47 0.86
N ILE A 519 5.88 15.09 -0.07
CA ILE A 519 6.09 13.92 -0.96
C ILE A 519 7.33 14.12 -1.83
N ILE A 520 7.44 15.27 -2.49
CA ILE A 520 8.61 15.64 -3.28
C ILE A 520 9.89 15.54 -2.43
N ARG A 521 9.87 16.06 -1.21
CA ARG A 521 11.00 15.95 -0.29
C ARG A 521 11.37 14.49 -0.01
N LEU A 522 10.40 13.62 0.29
CA LEU A 522 10.66 12.19 0.53
C LEU A 522 11.30 11.49 -0.68
N ILE A 523 10.81 11.79 -1.89
CA ILE A 523 11.37 11.25 -3.13
C ILE A 523 12.83 11.71 -3.32
N HIS A 524 13.13 12.99 -3.09
CA HIS A 524 14.50 13.51 -3.11
C HIS A 524 15.43 12.79 -2.14
N LEU A 525 14.98 12.58 -0.90
CA LEU A 525 15.74 11.84 0.11
C LEU A 525 16.03 10.41 -0.35
N GLN A 526 15.02 9.70 -0.84
CA GLN A 526 15.18 8.32 -1.29
C GLN A 526 16.12 8.19 -2.49
N LEU A 527 15.93 9.02 -3.52
CA LEU A 527 16.82 9.02 -4.68
C LEU A 527 18.26 9.38 -4.29
N SER A 528 18.46 10.27 -3.32
CA SER A 528 19.81 10.65 -2.85
C SER A 528 20.49 9.55 -2.03
N ASN A 529 19.72 8.71 -1.35
CA ASN A 529 20.23 7.56 -0.61
C ASN A 529 20.54 6.36 -1.50
N ALA A 530 19.88 6.24 -2.66
CA ALA A 530 20.21 5.23 -3.66
C ALA A 530 21.58 5.53 -4.26
N GLN A 531 22.58 4.75 -3.86
CA GLN A 531 23.95 4.82 -4.40
C GLN A 531 24.04 4.31 -5.86
N GLU A 532 22.89 3.99 -6.47
CA GLU A 532 22.73 3.48 -7.84
C GLU A 532 21.74 4.37 -8.63
N GLU A 533 21.83 4.36 -9.96
CA GLU A 533 20.88 5.08 -10.83
C GLU A 533 19.48 4.44 -10.74
N CYS A 534 18.46 5.27 -10.55
CA CYS A 534 17.04 4.89 -10.52
C CYS A 534 16.29 5.50 -11.71
N PRO A 535 16.32 4.87 -12.90
CA PRO A 535 15.75 5.42 -14.12
C PRO A 535 14.22 5.43 -14.15
N THR A 536 13.57 4.60 -13.34
CA THR A 536 12.10 4.42 -13.35
C THR A 536 11.49 4.71 -11.99
N MET A 537 10.38 5.44 -11.98
CA MET A 537 9.52 5.68 -10.81
C MET A 537 8.08 5.35 -11.18
N ILE A 538 7.42 4.57 -10.34
CA ILE A 538 6.04 4.15 -10.53
C ILE A 538 5.23 4.65 -9.33
N LEU A 539 4.23 5.49 -9.60
CA LEU A 539 3.31 5.99 -8.58
C LEU A 539 2.12 5.05 -8.48
N VAL A 540 1.80 4.60 -7.27
CA VAL A 540 0.70 3.67 -6.98
C VAL A 540 -0.16 4.21 -5.83
N GLY A 541 -1.24 3.51 -5.47
CA GLY A 541 -2.16 3.98 -4.42
C GLY A 541 -3.16 5.01 -4.94
N GLY A 542 -4.25 5.22 -4.20
CA GLY A 542 -5.38 6.04 -4.67
C GLY A 542 -5.02 7.53 -4.90
N PHE A 543 -4.10 8.09 -4.11
CA PHE A 543 -3.71 9.49 -4.28
C PHE A 543 -2.82 9.71 -5.52
N SER A 544 -2.18 8.65 -6.04
CA SER A 544 -1.43 8.75 -7.30
C SER A 544 -2.32 9.07 -8.51
N GLU A 545 -3.65 8.91 -8.41
CA GLU A 545 -4.61 9.29 -9.45
C GLU A 545 -4.75 10.82 -9.60
N SER A 546 -4.33 11.59 -8.58
CA SER A 546 -4.35 13.06 -8.62
C SER A 546 -3.45 13.58 -9.74
N LYS A 547 -4.06 14.26 -10.71
CA LYS A 547 -3.33 14.88 -11.83
C LYS A 547 -2.38 15.96 -11.36
N TYR A 548 -2.74 16.72 -10.32
CA TYR A 548 -1.84 17.69 -9.72
C TYR A 548 -0.58 17.04 -9.12
N LEU A 549 -0.72 15.95 -8.36
CA LEU A 549 0.41 15.22 -7.80
C LEU A 549 1.33 14.68 -8.90
N GLN A 550 0.74 14.04 -9.92
CA GLN A 550 1.49 13.52 -11.07
C GLN A 550 2.28 14.63 -11.79
N LYS A 551 1.64 15.78 -12.05
CA LYS A 551 2.26 16.94 -12.69
C LYS A 551 3.44 17.45 -11.89
N ARG A 552 3.25 17.71 -10.59
CA ARG A 552 4.29 18.24 -9.70
C ARG A 552 5.48 17.29 -9.55
N ILE A 553 5.25 15.98 -9.44
CA ILE A 553 6.33 14.98 -9.40
C ILE A 553 7.07 14.95 -10.74
N LYS A 554 6.35 14.97 -11.87
CA LYS A 554 6.98 14.93 -13.19
C LYS A 554 7.84 16.17 -13.44
N GLU A 555 7.31 17.36 -13.17
CA GLU A 555 8.05 18.63 -13.30
C GLU A 555 9.35 18.61 -12.50
N GLU A 556 9.28 18.12 -11.26
CA GLU A 556 10.44 18.06 -10.36
C GLU A 556 11.46 17.02 -10.79
N PHE A 557 11.04 15.81 -11.17
CA PHE A 557 11.95 14.65 -11.28
C PHE A 557 12.26 14.19 -12.71
N GLN A 558 11.59 14.69 -13.75
CA GLN A 558 11.82 14.24 -15.14
C GLN A 558 13.26 14.41 -15.64
N HIS A 559 14.03 15.32 -15.04
CA HIS A 559 15.44 15.53 -15.39
C HIS A 559 16.37 14.45 -14.80
N ARG A 560 15.92 13.72 -13.78
CA ARG A 560 16.69 12.71 -13.05
C ARG A 560 16.15 11.29 -13.25
N VAL A 561 14.83 11.14 -13.35
CA VAL A 561 14.14 9.87 -13.53
C VAL A 561 13.53 9.86 -14.93
N LYS A 562 14.06 8.97 -15.79
CA LYS A 562 13.73 8.91 -17.21
C LYS A 562 12.28 8.52 -17.47
N ASN A 563 11.75 7.61 -16.66
CA ASN A 563 10.38 7.12 -16.78
C ASN A 563 9.62 7.31 -15.46
N ILE A 564 8.61 8.18 -15.47
CA ILE A 564 7.68 8.37 -14.36
C ILE A 564 6.30 7.95 -14.84
N SER A 565 5.77 6.87 -14.29
CA SER A 565 4.51 6.27 -14.73
C SER A 565 3.52 6.05 -13.59
N VAL A 566 2.25 5.91 -13.95
CA VAL A 566 1.16 5.52 -13.05
C VAL A 566 0.43 4.36 -13.73
N PRO A 567 0.31 3.17 -13.09
CA PRO A 567 -0.41 2.05 -13.67
C PRO A 567 -1.88 2.37 -13.93
N ASN A 568 -2.55 1.61 -14.80
CA ASN A 568 -3.96 1.84 -15.16
C ASN A 568 -4.93 1.79 -13.97
N GLN A 569 -4.62 0.99 -12.94
CA GLN A 569 -5.43 0.87 -11.72
C GLN A 569 -4.50 0.93 -10.50
N PRO A 570 -3.97 2.11 -10.17
CA PRO A 570 -2.95 2.25 -9.14
C PRO A 570 -3.51 1.94 -7.75
N ILE A 571 -4.80 2.21 -7.52
CA ILE A 571 -5.52 1.85 -6.28
C ILE A 571 -5.59 0.34 -6.02
N ALA A 572 -5.45 -0.50 -7.06
CA ALA A 572 -5.50 -1.96 -6.95
C ALA A 572 -4.12 -2.61 -6.78
N ALA A 573 -3.02 -1.86 -6.97
CA ALA A 573 -1.68 -2.41 -7.03
C ALA A 573 -1.31 -3.17 -5.74
N THR A 574 -1.56 -2.54 -4.59
CA THR A 574 -1.21 -3.06 -3.27
C THR A 574 -1.98 -4.35 -2.92
N LEU A 575 -3.31 -4.39 -3.10
CA LEU A 575 -4.10 -5.60 -2.80
C LEU A 575 -3.81 -6.76 -3.77
N ARG A 576 -3.53 -6.49 -5.06
CA ARG A 576 -3.18 -7.53 -6.05
C ARG A 576 -1.77 -8.06 -5.83
N GLY A 577 -0.85 -7.14 -5.54
CA GLY A 577 0.51 -7.43 -5.14
C GLY A 577 0.60 -8.30 -3.89
N ALA A 578 -0.26 -8.05 -2.91
CA ALA A 578 -0.36 -8.87 -1.71
C ALA A 578 -0.80 -10.31 -2.03
N THR A 579 -1.74 -10.50 -2.96
CA THR A 579 -2.12 -11.83 -3.45
C THR A 579 -0.95 -12.52 -4.15
N LEU A 580 -0.25 -11.82 -5.04
CA LEU A 580 0.94 -12.34 -5.73
C LEU A 580 2.05 -12.74 -4.75
N TYR A 581 2.29 -11.92 -3.72
CA TYR A 581 3.23 -12.22 -2.65
C TYR A 581 2.85 -13.54 -1.95
N GLY A 582 1.59 -13.70 -1.54
CA GLY A 582 1.13 -14.93 -0.88
C GLY A 582 1.20 -16.16 -1.78
N LEU A 583 0.95 -16.03 -3.09
CA LEU A 583 1.15 -17.10 -4.07
C LEU A 583 2.63 -17.52 -4.14
N SER A 584 3.56 -16.54 -4.15
CA SER A 584 5.00 -16.82 -4.17
C SER A 584 5.48 -17.58 -2.93
N LEU A 585 4.86 -17.36 -1.76
CA LEU A 585 5.19 -18.10 -0.54
C LEU A 585 4.84 -19.59 -0.65
N LYS A 586 3.72 -19.93 -1.31
CA LYS A 586 3.19 -21.30 -1.37
C LYS A 586 3.81 -22.15 -2.47
N ASN A 587 4.19 -21.52 -3.58
CA ASN A 587 4.83 -22.22 -4.68
C ASN A 587 6.28 -22.67 -4.34
N SER A 588 6.86 -22.17 -3.24
CA SER A 588 8.18 -22.58 -2.74
C SER A 588 8.19 -23.90 -1.94
N ASP A 589 7.02 -24.39 -1.50
CA ASP A 589 6.91 -25.61 -0.67
C ASP A 589 6.81 -26.91 -1.52
N ASN A 590 6.76 -26.83 -2.86
CA ASN A 590 6.67 -27.98 -3.76
C ASN A 590 8.05 -28.31 -4.37
N ASP A 591 8.67 -29.40 -3.89
CA ASP A 591 10.01 -29.91 -4.23
C ASP A 591 10.24 -30.35 -5.71
N ASN A 592 9.40 -29.95 -6.66
CA ASN A 592 9.66 -30.22 -8.09
C ASN A 592 10.37 -29.03 -8.75
N PHE A 593 11.69 -29.21 -8.86
CA PHE A 593 12.73 -28.42 -9.52
C PHE A 593 12.28 -27.67 -10.80
N ASP A 594 12.45 -26.33 -10.79
CA ASP A 594 13.35 -25.56 -11.68
C ASP A 594 12.93 -24.11 -12.00
N ASN A 595 11.84 -23.54 -11.45
CA ASN A 595 11.47 -22.15 -11.79
C ASN A 595 10.78 -21.28 -10.72
N PHE A 596 10.69 -21.69 -9.46
CA PHE A 596 9.89 -20.95 -8.46
C PHE A 596 10.74 -20.30 -7.37
N HIS A 597 10.76 -18.97 -7.41
CA HIS A 597 11.50 -18.13 -6.47
C HIS A 597 10.54 -17.24 -5.66
N TYR A 598 10.91 -16.94 -4.41
CA TYR A 598 10.23 -15.89 -3.65
C TYR A 598 10.26 -14.59 -4.44
N ALA A 599 9.14 -13.85 -4.45
CA ALA A 599 9.05 -12.57 -5.13
C ALA A 599 10.06 -11.54 -4.58
N ILE A 600 10.46 -11.69 -3.31
CA ILE A 600 11.51 -10.90 -2.67
C ILE A 600 12.75 -11.80 -2.54
N SER A 601 13.93 -11.30 -2.88
CA SER A 601 15.19 -12.03 -2.72
C SER A 601 15.90 -11.65 -1.42
N ASN A 602 15.92 -10.36 -1.11
CA ASN A 602 16.61 -9.80 0.06
C ASN A 602 15.88 -8.56 0.60
N ARG A 603 16.23 -8.18 1.84
CA ARG A 603 15.73 -6.98 2.53
C ARG A 603 16.88 -6.26 3.21
N ILE A 604 16.74 -4.96 3.45
CA ILE A 604 17.68 -4.18 4.25
C ILE A 604 17.15 -4.05 5.67
N LEU A 605 17.96 -4.41 6.67
CA LEU A 605 17.54 -4.32 8.08
C LEU A 605 17.37 -2.86 8.52
N LYS A 606 16.19 -2.53 9.02
CA LYS A 606 15.86 -1.21 9.60
C LYS A 606 16.50 -0.95 10.97
N TYR A 607 16.80 -2.03 11.69
CA TYR A 607 17.31 -1.95 13.05
C TYR A 607 18.53 -2.84 13.22
N THR A 608 19.39 -2.43 14.17
CA THR A 608 20.40 -3.30 14.74
C THR A 608 19.72 -4.18 15.79
N TYR A 609 19.79 -5.49 15.63
CA TYR A 609 19.20 -6.47 16.53
C TYR A 609 20.27 -7.18 17.34
N GLY A 610 19.93 -7.49 18.58
CA GLY A 610 20.82 -8.23 19.45
C GLY A 610 20.14 -8.69 20.72
N ILE A 611 20.93 -9.25 21.62
CA ILE A 611 20.42 -9.82 22.85
C ILE A 611 21.23 -9.36 24.05
N LYS A 612 20.59 -9.33 25.21
CA LYS A 612 21.24 -9.07 26.48
C LYS A 612 22.08 -10.26 26.89
N VAL A 613 23.39 -10.06 27.00
CA VAL A 613 24.34 -11.06 27.45
C VAL A 613 24.97 -10.63 28.77
N ARG A 614 25.30 -11.62 29.62
CA ARG A 614 25.96 -11.38 30.90
C ARG A 614 27.38 -11.90 30.85
N ASN A 615 28.34 -10.99 31.00
CA ASN A 615 29.77 -11.26 30.91
C ASN A 615 30.48 -10.83 32.19
N TYR A 616 31.72 -11.28 32.40
CA TYR A 616 32.57 -10.70 33.44
C TYR A 616 32.92 -9.25 33.09
N TRP A 617 32.92 -8.37 34.09
CA TRP A 617 33.39 -7.00 33.94
C TRP A 617 34.89 -7.00 33.70
N MET A 618 35.36 -6.22 32.73
CA MET A 618 36.78 -6.10 32.37
C MET A 618 37.24 -4.64 32.45
N GLU A 619 38.56 -4.44 32.52
CA GLU A 619 39.16 -3.10 32.46
C GLU A 619 38.76 -2.39 31.14
N GLY A 620 38.22 -1.18 31.25
CA GLY A 620 37.60 -0.44 30.15
C GLY A 620 36.06 -0.48 30.13
N ASP A 621 35.42 -1.36 30.90
CA ASP A 621 33.97 -1.28 31.12
C ASP A 621 33.61 -0.17 32.12
N PRO A 622 32.45 0.51 31.94
CA PRO A 622 31.95 1.48 32.91
C PRO A 622 31.77 0.85 34.29
N ILE A 623 32.34 1.47 35.32
CA ILE A 623 32.33 0.92 36.68
C ILE A 623 30.92 0.94 37.28
N GLU A 624 30.14 1.95 36.92
CA GLU A 624 28.74 2.15 37.33
C GLU A 624 27.80 1.06 36.79
N LYS A 625 28.20 0.34 35.74
CA LYS A 625 27.45 -0.79 35.16
C LYS A 625 27.86 -2.16 35.74
N LYS A 626 28.84 -2.19 36.64
CA LYS A 626 29.29 -3.42 37.31
C LYS A 626 28.25 -3.91 38.31
N ILE A 627 27.82 -5.15 38.15
CA ILE A 627 26.84 -5.83 38.99
C ILE A 627 27.55 -6.48 40.19
N ARG A 628 26.81 -6.75 41.28
CA ARG A 628 27.33 -7.27 42.56
C ARG A 628 28.19 -8.54 42.47
N ASP A 629 28.02 -9.34 41.43
CA ASP A 629 28.76 -10.59 41.18
C ASP A 629 30.02 -10.39 40.32
N GLY A 630 30.44 -9.13 40.10
CA GLY A 630 31.58 -8.80 39.25
C GLY A 630 31.30 -8.92 37.76
N ARG A 631 30.03 -9.02 37.36
CA ARG A 631 29.60 -9.12 35.97
C ARG A 631 29.03 -7.81 35.45
N ILE A 632 28.81 -7.76 34.14
CA ILE A 632 28.17 -6.66 33.43
C ILE A 632 27.20 -7.22 32.41
N ASP A 633 26.08 -6.53 32.23
CA ASP A 633 25.12 -6.83 31.17
C ASP A 633 25.47 -5.99 29.93
N ARG A 634 25.69 -6.65 28.78
CA ARG A 634 26.03 -6.01 27.50
C ARG A 634 24.98 -6.32 26.43
N PHE A 635 24.93 -5.47 25.41
CA PHE A 635 24.21 -5.75 24.18
C PHE A 635 25.13 -6.53 23.23
N HIS A 636 24.78 -7.77 22.94
CA HIS A 636 25.44 -8.56 21.92
C HIS A 636 24.71 -8.38 20.59
N CYS A 637 25.28 -7.57 19.72
CA CYS A 637 24.79 -7.36 18.36
C CYS A 637 24.85 -8.67 17.57
N LEU A 638 23.72 -9.04 16.96
CA LEU A 638 23.60 -10.20 16.07
C LEU A 638 23.55 -9.78 14.62
N ALA A 639 22.77 -8.75 14.30
CA ALA A 639 22.62 -8.22 12.96
C ALA A 639 22.53 -6.69 13.03
N ARG A 640 23.15 -5.99 12.08
CA ARG A 640 23.24 -4.52 12.07
C ARG A 640 22.23 -3.92 11.12
N ARG A 641 21.74 -2.73 11.47
CA ARG A 641 20.98 -1.88 10.54
C ARG A 641 21.78 -1.65 9.25
N GLY A 642 21.08 -1.62 8.12
CA GLY A 642 21.66 -1.37 6.80
C GLY A 642 22.29 -2.61 6.14
N VAL A 643 22.41 -3.73 6.85
CA VAL A 643 22.85 -4.99 6.24
C VAL A 643 21.73 -5.53 5.35
N GLN A 644 22.11 -5.89 4.12
CA GLN A 644 21.27 -6.67 3.22
C GLN A 644 21.24 -8.12 3.70
N VAL A 645 20.05 -8.69 3.82
CA VAL A 645 19.83 -10.05 4.33
C VAL A 645 18.94 -10.82 3.37
N ASP A 646 19.40 -12.01 2.99
CA ASP A 646 18.66 -12.89 2.09
C ASP A 646 17.49 -13.57 2.82
N ILE A 647 16.50 -14.03 2.06
CA ILE A 647 15.40 -14.78 2.66
C ILE A 647 15.91 -16.06 3.34
N ASN A 648 15.56 -16.20 4.63
CA ASN A 648 15.92 -17.31 5.53
C ASN A 648 17.37 -17.31 6.02
N GLU A 649 18.14 -16.25 5.75
CA GLU A 649 19.48 -16.09 6.33
C GLU A 649 19.38 -16.05 7.87
N GLU A 650 20.23 -16.84 8.54
CA GLU A 650 20.19 -17.06 9.99
C GLU A 650 21.47 -16.56 10.64
N PHE A 651 21.34 -15.54 11.50
CA PHE A 651 22.43 -15.04 12.34
C PHE A 651 22.48 -15.88 13.60
N THR A 652 23.58 -16.60 13.80
CA THR A 652 23.71 -17.55 14.91
C THR A 652 24.83 -17.18 15.87
N THR A 653 24.65 -17.56 17.13
CA THR A 653 25.68 -17.43 18.17
C THR A 653 25.46 -18.47 19.26
N PHE A 654 26.51 -18.80 20.01
CA PHE A 654 26.47 -19.83 21.04
C PHE A 654 26.44 -19.22 22.45
N PHE A 655 25.62 -19.82 23.32
CA PHE A 655 25.56 -19.48 24.72
C PHE A 655 25.66 -20.69 25.62
N THR A 656 26.23 -20.48 26.80
CA THR A 656 26.27 -21.47 27.87
C THR A 656 25.52 -20.92 29.08
N PRO A 657 24.65 -21.71 29.73
CA PRO A 657 24.01 -21.30 30.99
C PRO A 657 25.04 -20.88 32.04
N LEU A 658 24.70 -19.93 32.90
CA LEU A 658 25.63 -19.39 33.90
C LEU A 658 25.89 -20.36 35.05
N SER A 659 25.00 -21.34 35.24
CA SER A 659 25.12 -22.37 36.26
C SER A 659 24.63 -23.72 35.72
N PRO A 660 25.31 -24.83 36.05
CA PRO A 660 24.83 -26.19 35.76
C PRO A 660 23.47 -26.52 36.39
N MET A 661 23.05 -25.79 37.42
CA MET A 661 21.78 -25.99 38.11
C MET A 661 20.63 -25.15 37.54
N GLN A 662 20.89 -24.36 36.49
CA GLN A 662 19.91 -23.46 35.92
C GLN A 662 18.84 -24.25 35.15
N SER A 663 17.59 -24.21 35.63
CA SER A 663 16.46 -24.91 35.02
C SER A 663 15.80 -24.16 33.87
N SER A 664 16.15 -22.89 33.64
CA SER A 664 15.63 -22.11 32.52
C SER A 664 16.58 -20.99 32.08
N VAL A 665 16.60 -20.69 30.79
CA VAL A 665 17.37 -19.56 30.21
C VAL A 665 16.41 -18.53 29.64
N SER A 666 16.75 -17.26 29.77
CA SER A 666 15.94 -16.15 29.25
C SER A 666 16.80 -15.26 28.36
N PHE A 667 16.52 -15.26 27.06
CA PHE A 667 17.08 -14.31 26.11
C PHE A 667 16.18 -13.09 26.02
N ARG A 668 16.67 -11.92 26.44
CA ARG A 668 16.00 -10.64 26.18
C ARG A 668 16.54 -10.07 24.88
N ILE A 669 15.66 -9.86 23.93
CA ILE A 669 15.99 -9.42 22.57
C ILE A 669 15.74 -7.92 22.48
N TYR A 670 16.73 -7.18 22.03
CA TYR A 670 16.70 -5.73 21.90
C TYR A 670 16.94 -5.31 20.45
N TYR A 671 16.45 -4.12 20.11
CA TYR A 671 16.69 -3.49 18.81
C TYR A 671 16.91 -1.98 18.93
N THR A 672 17.56 -1.40 17.92
CA THR A 672 17.95 0.01 17.86
C THR A 672 18.01 0.56 16.45
N THR A 673 17.89 1.88 16.34
CA THR A 673 18.32 2.63 15.16
C THR A 673 19.83 2.92 15.14
N GLU A 674 20.49 2.84 16.30
CA GLU A 674 21.93 3.05 16.45
C GLU A 674 22.76 1.93 15.80
N TYR A 675 23.84 2.31 15.11
CA TYR A 675 24.70 1.35 14.40
C TYR A 675 25.64 0.58 15.33
N ASN A 676 26.15 1.22 16.39
CA ASN A 676 27.22 0.72 17.26
C ASN A 676 26.83 0.63 18.74
N ALA A 677 25.62 0.16 19.04
CA ALA A 677 25.17 -0.01 20.41
C ALA A 677 26.01 -1.03 21.19
N LYS A 678 26.34 -0.74 22.46
CA LYS A 678 27.17 -1.63 23.32
C LYS A 678 26.42 -2.13 24.55
N TYR A 679 25.47 -1.36 25.08
CA TYR A 679 24.71 -1.70 26.28
C TYR A 679 23.19 -1.63 26.05
N CYS A 680 22.45 -2.47 26.77
CA CYS A 680 20.98 -2.59 26.61
C CYS A 680 20.19 -1.42 27.20
N ASP A 681 20.85 -0.50 27.88
CA ASP A 681 20.29 0.71 28.52
C ASP A 681 20.74 2.00 27.83
N GLU A 682 21.39 1.91 26.66
CA GLU A 682 21.71 3.07 25.84
C GLU A 682 20.46 3.74 25.28
N HIS A 683 20.60 5.04 24.99
CA HIS A 683 19.55 5.82 24.36
C HIS A 683 19.12 5.17 23.03
N GLY A 684 17.81 5.04 22.82
CA GLY A 684 17.24 4.41 21.62
C GLY A 684 17.14 2.87 21.67
N MET A 685 17.64 2.20 22.73
CA MET A 685 17.39 0.77 22.92
C MET A 685 15.91 0.50 23.21
N LYS A 686 15.35 -0.48 22.50
CA LYS A 686 14.01 -0.98 22.75
C LYS A 686 14.04 -2.49 22.99
N LEU A 687 13.32 -2.95 24.00
CA LEU A 687 13.11 -4.38 24.23
C LEU A 687 12.07 -4.87 23.22
N LEU A 688 12.43 -5.87 22.42
CA LEU A 688 11.51 -6.54 21.51
C LEU A 688 10.66 -7.58 22.24
N GLY A 689 11.30 -8.31 23.16
CA GLY A 689 10.67 -9.36 23.91
C GLY A 689 11.66 -10.27 24.61
N LYS A 690 11.12 -11.30 25.24
CA LYS A 690 11.85 -12.26 26.06
C LYS A 690 11.52 -13.68 25.62
N LEU A 691 12.54 -14.40 25.18
CA LEU A 691 12.47 -15.82 24.88
C LEU A 691 12.91 -16.62 26.11
N ILE A 692 11.99 -17.37 26.71
CA ILE A 692 12.24 -18.24 27.85
C ILE A 692 12.36 -19.68 27.36
N ILE A 693 13.43 -20.34 27.76
CA ILE A 693 13.73 -21.74 27.46
C ILE A 693 13.66 -22.53 28.75
N ASP A 694 12.91 -23.62 28.72
CA ASP A 694 12.91 -24.61 29.78
C ASP A 694 14.05 -25.62 29.55
N LEU A 695 14.96 -25.74 30.52
CA LEU A 695 16.07 -26.69 30.52
C LEU A 695 15.80 -27.91 31.41
N SER A 696 14.61 -28.03 32.01
CA SER A 696 14.23 -29.15 32.88
C SER A 696 14.40 -30.49 32.15
N GLY A 697 15.37 -31.31 32.57
CA GLY A 697 15.73 -32.59 31.94
C GLY A 697 16.94 -32.56 30.99
N SER A 698 17.62 -31.41 30.86
CA SER A 698 18.92 -31.28 30.19
C SER A 698 20.02 -31.41 31.24
N GLY A 699 20.57 -32.60 31.40
CA GLY A 699 21.76 -32.76 32.25
C GLY A 699 22.93 -31.97 31.65
N HIS A 700 23.61 -31.20 32.50
CA HIS A 700 24.85 -30.44 32.21
C HIS A 700 24.72 -29.20 31.32
N LEU A 701 25.78 -28.37 31.37
CA LEU A 701 25.99 -27.09 30.67
C LEU A 701 25.99 -27.26 29.14
N ASP A 702 24.86 -27.69 28.58
CA ASP A 702 24.71 -27.82 27.14
C ASP A 702 24.85 -26.44 26.48
N LYS A 703 25.68 -26.37 25.44
CA LYS A 703 25.76 -25.19 24.59
C LYS A 703 24.44 -25.04 23.83
N LEU A 704 23.90 -23.82 23.90
CA LEU A 704 22.69 -23.43 23.21
C LEU A 704 23.09 -22.62 21.97
N LEU A 705 22.70 -23.10 20.79
CA LEU A 705 22.80 -22.34 19.55
C LEU A 705 21.55 -21.46 19.43
N PHE A 706 21.74 -20.15 19.62
CA PHE A 706 20.71 -19.15 19.35
C PHE A 706 20.79 -18.77 17.88
N GLY A 707 19.67 -18.90 17.16
CA GLY A 707 19.53 -18.50 15.78
C GLY A 707 18.47 -17.43 15.63
N PHE A 708 18.82 -16.36 14.94
CA PHE A 708 17.95 -15.25 14.62
C PHE A 708 17.89 -15.10 13.10
N SER A 709 16.80 -15.57 12.50
CA SER A 709 16.65 -15.53 11.05
C SER A 709 15.73 -14.39 10.62
N PHE A 710 16.16 -13.72 9.56
CA PHE A 710 15.36 -12.75 8.82
C PHE A 710 15.01 -13.34 7.45
N GLY A 711 13.98 -12.82 6.80
CA GLY A 711 13.70 -13.22 5.41
C GLY A 711 12.24 -13.13 5.02
N GLN A 712 11.35 -13.59 5.89
CA GLN A 712 9.94 -13.20 5.80
C GLN A 712 9.75 -11.84 6.49
N MET A 713 8.59 -11.21 6.33
CA MET A 713 8.30 -9.93 7.01
C MET A 713 8.43 -10.03 8.55
N GLU A 714 8.36 -11.24 9.10
CA GLU A 714 8.56 -11.51 10.51
C GLU A 714 9.92 -12.19 10.74
N PHE A 715 10.61 -11.76 11.79
CA PHE A 715 11.80 -12.45 12.28
C PHE A 715 11.40 -13.78 12.92
N ALA A 716 12.29 -14.76 12.85
CA ALA A 716 12.13 -16.02 13.59
C ALA A 716 13.32 -16.25 14.49
N VAL A 717 13.03 -16.66 15.72
CA VAL A 717 14.05 -17.00 16.73
C VAL A 717 13.99 -18.49 17.00
N THR A 718 15.12 -19.15 16.89
CA THR A 718 15.25 -20.57 17.23
C THR A 718 16.34 -20.76 18.26
N VAL A 719 16.15 -21.74 19.15
CA VAL A 719 17.21 -22.18 20.04
C VAL A 719 17.32 -23.69 19.99
N LYS A 720 18.52 -24.17 19.67
CA LYS A 720 18.85 -25.58 19.55
C LYS A 720 19.83 -25.95 20.64
N ASN A 721 19.58 -27.07 21.31
CA ASN A 721 20.58 -27.68 22.17
C ASN A 721 21.61 -28.39 21.28
N GLU A 722 22.88 -27.98 21.36
CA GLU A 722 23.94 -28.50 20.49
C GLU A 722 24.14 -30.02 20.70
N THR A 723 24.22 -30.45 21.95
CA THR A 723 24.47 -31.85 22.34
C THR A 723 23.36 -32.79 21.85
N LYS A 724 22.10 -32.33 21.90
CA LYS A 724 20.94 -33.14 21.53
C LYS A 724 20.46 -32.90 20.08
N ARG A 725 20.97 -31.87 19.39
CA ARG A 725 20.49 -31.35 18.09
C ARG A 725 18.96 -31.18 18.03
N GLN A 726 18.33 -30.92 19.18
CA GLN A 726 16.88 -30.77 19.30
C GLN A 726 16.54 -29.31 19.57
N PHE A 727 15.41 -28.87 19.00
CA PHE A 727 14.83 -27.57 19.32
C PHE A 727 14.38 -27.56 20.78
N CYS A 728 14.74 -26.51 21.50
CA CYS A 728 14.32 -26.34 22.88
C CYS A 728 12.83 -25.92 22.94
N LYS A 729 12.14 -26.29 24.01
CA LYS A 729 10.81 -25.77 24.29
C LYS A 729 10.93 -24.29 24.68
N THR A 730 10.31 -23.42 23.90
CA THR A 730 10.41 -21.97 24.07
C THR A 730 9.06 -21.32 24.36
N LYS A 731 9.06 -20.25 25.16
CA LYS A 731 7.96 -19.30 25.32
C LYS A 731 8.47 -17.91 24.96
N PHE A 732 7.81 -17.22 24.03
CA PHE A 732 8.15 -15.83 23.68
C PHE A 732 7.13 -14.88 24.31
N GLU A 733 7.61 -13.87 25.02
CA GLU A 733 6.81 -12.80 25.63
C GLU A 733 7.19 -11.48 24.96
N ILE A 734 6.26 -10.86 24.24
CA ILE A 734 6.43 -9.54 23.61
C ILE A 734 6.25 -8.46 24.69
N ASP A 735 7.02 -7.39 24.62
CA ASP A 735 6.86 -6.23 25.51
C ASP A 735 5.63 -5.39 25.11
N GLY A 736 4.75 -5.10 26.07
CA GLY A 736 3.37 -4.59 25.87
C GLY A 736 3.23 -3.15 25.42
#